data_AF-A0A537KNT3-F1
#
_entry.id   AF-A0A537KNT3-F1
#
_cell.length_a   1.000
_cell.length_b   1.000
_cell.length_c   1.000
_cell.angle_alpha   90.00
_cell.angle_beta   90.00
_cell.angle_gamma   90.00
#
_symmetry.space_group_name_H-M   'P 1'
#
loop_
_entity.id
_entity.type
_entity.pdbx_description
1 polymer ?
#
loop_
_entity_poly.entity_id
_entity_poly.type
_entity_poly.pdbx_seq_one_letter_code
_entity_poly.pdbx_strand_id
1 'polypeptide(L)'
;PIANAQVFIAGTSFGAVTNDKGYYFINNVPVGTYTLRAQFIGYQPTEVTNARVFGGQTVEFRIKMTASAVQVGTINVTAAANPIVPRDEVSSKVIITGVHNLPVDDVRNVISLTPGVVESGAGAGLIIRGGRPGEANVYIDGAPVRSVNGRIADLNTASQAITVGTNAVEEASVTTGAISIEFGDAQAGIISYTTRSGGAKLAGSLNAATDEPFGNAVSVGFNRFEGSIGGPIPNVSNLRFFASGVLQGQVSAFRGTGWEDVPRYVVAGVDTSVVVNTSTTSQTVVIPRFAQFTGTCDASKNFGFDCQGRRFPMDWNSTVQLQGKLSYSYGSGSNISLTGIASGNQFRNQPGTNIGDPQLFSGGHTWDRLAVLNWSHSVFKSAERELAINANFSWALDRGIRGPLDPASELSTRSPKMGIELSTMNYAGFGSFPFPITDQIIRNIRTNTGLRTPLLNRTDLRNSQPYRMNPYGLQSGSWVTNGLDAGGTFSSEKRLTGRVQVDWQANRYHRFNFGGEGRHTTLAYWNSSFITQIFMDAYVVHPVTYAAWAADRLDLGDVVLELGARYDYMNAKALFSNVPGRIFSNPAWQNAAATSDAAYAQSLAAVFTGAQTHHTISPRLRVSFPITESTDFRLSYSHQVQTPDFNTFLSGSNNDLSFTNTNDQFGRDITFGKSIQFEFGVRHAFNPDLVLDIAAYNKDKVSDLAYRIKPYDDPGNPGRTLNVNVLTNADFGYARGLDFKLDRRVGNWFNTSLAYTFQIARNTGSDPFSYLNTSSRQISQVTGATGCRRRSSRCRWTTSASTTSWARSPSPSRAIGRRTRRGGRCSAT
;
A
#
# COMPACT_ATOMS: atom_id res chain seq x y z
N PRO A 1 34.96 -21.36 31.37
CA PRO A 1 34.76 -21.20 29.91
C PRO A 1 35.29 -22.45 29.22
N ILE A 2 34.66 -22.91 28.12
CA ILE A 2 35.07 -24.13 27.41
C ILE A 2 35.52 -23.73 26.02
N ALA A 3 36.81 -23.95 25.72
CA ALA A 3 37.40 -23.66 24.42
C ALA A 3 37.15 -24.81 23.44
N ASN A 4 37.06 -24.50 22.14
CA ASN A 4 36.90 -25.48 21.06
C ASN A 4 35.63 -26.34 21.11
N ALA A 5 34.62 -25.94 21.89
CA ALA A 5 33.31 -26.57 21.87
C ALA A 5 32.57 -26.24 20.58
N GLN A 6 31.91 -27.23 19.98
CA GLN A 6 31.07 -27.04 18.80
C GLN A 6 29.66 -26.64 19.24
N VAL A 7 29.16 -25.51 18.73
CA VAL A 7 27.79 -25.03 18.95
C VAL A 7 27.10 -24.91 17.61
N PHE A 8 25.99 -25.61 17.40
CA PHE A 8 25.27 -25.60 16.11
C PHE A 8 23.76 -25.68 16.27
N ILE A 9 23.04 -25.25 15.24
CA ILE A 9 21.58 -25.31 15.16
C ILE A 9 21.16 -26.64 14.56
N ALA A 10 20.45 -27.45 15.34
CA ALA A 10 20.03 -28.79 14.95
C ALA A 10 19.19 -28.77 13.66
N GLY A 11 19.52 -29.68 12.74
CA GLY A 11 18.86 -29.82 11.44
C GLY A 11 19.23 -28.77 10.40
N THR A 12 20.24 -27.93 10.66
CA THR A 12 20.78 -26.94 9.70
C THR A 12 22.30 -27.04 9.62
N SER A 13 22.91 -26.31 8.69
CA SER A 13 24.36 -26.16 8.59
C SER A 13 24.95 -25.06 9.50
N PHE A 14 24.12 -24.30 10.23
CA PHE A 14 24.60 -23.19 11.05
C PHE A 14 25.32 -23.69 12.29
N GLY A 15 26.60 -23.35 12.43
CA GLY A 15 27.39 -23.67 13.62
C GLY A 15 28.61 -22.78 13.79
N ALA A 16 29.22 -22.83 14.96
CA ALA A 16 30.42 -22.11 15.35
C ALA A 16 31.24 -22.94 16.35
N VAL A 17 32.50 -22.56 16.52
CA VAL A 17 33.41 -23.14 17.51
C VAL A 17 33.74 -22.06 18.54
N THR A 18 33.80 -22.43 19.82
CA THR A 18 34.12 -21.47 20.88
C THR A 18 35.60 -21.11 20.92
N ASN A 19 35.94 -19.84 21.21
CA ASN A 19 37.31 -19.42 21.50
C ASN A 19 37.76 -19.82 22.92
N ASP A 20 38.99 -19.45 23.29
CA ASP A 20 39.59 -19.74 24.61
C ASP A 20 38.79 -19.20 25.79
N LYS A 21 37.97 -18.16 25.56
CA LYS A 21 37.08 -17.55 26.56
C LYS A 21 35.66 -18.13 26.52
N GLY A 22 35.40 -19.14 25.68
CA GLY A 22 34.11 -19.81 25.54
C GLY A 22 33.09 -19.05 24.69
N TYR A 23 33.48 -17.97 24.00
CA TYR A 23 32.59 -17.21 23.13
C TYR A 23 32.44 -17.87 21.77
N TYR A 24 31.23 -17.82 21.23
CA TYR A 24 30.89 -18.27 19.88
C TYR A 24 29.91 -17.28 19.25
N PHE A 25 29.84 -17.29 17.92
CA PHE A 25 28.93 -16.42 17.19
C PHE A 25 28.41 -17.09 15.91
N ILE A 26 27.12 -16.94 15.63
CA ILE A 26 26.46 -17.51 14.44
C ILE A 26 25.66 -16.39 13.77
N ASN A 27 26.15 -15.87 12.64
CA ASN A 27 25.42 -14.88 11.84
C ASN A 27 24.38 -15.50 10.90
N ASN A 28 23.52 -14.60 10.39
CA ASN A 28 22.58 -14.83 9.27
C ASN A 28 21.69 -16.05 9.46
N VAL A 29 21.38 -16.37 10.71
CA VAL A 29 20.39 -17.38 11.07
C VAL A 29 19.02 -16.84 10.65
N PRO A 30 18.26 -17.57 9.82
CA PRO A 30 16.90 -17.16 9.45
C PRO A 30 16.01 -17.01 10.68
N VAL A 31 14.95 -16.20 10.55
CA VAL A 31 13.95 -16.04 11.63
C VAL A 31 13.26 -17.38 11.88
N GLY A 32 13.14 -17.76 13.15
CA GLY A 32 12.49 -19.00 13.52
C GLY A 32 12.81 -19.46 14.93
N THR A 33 12.20 -20.59 15.31
CA THR A 33 12.47 -21.27 16.57
C THR A 33 13.34 -22.48 16.30
N TYR A 34 14.45 -22.59 17.04
CA TYR A 34 15.50 -23.58 16.82
C TYR A 34 15.84 -24.35 18.10
N THR A 35 16.52 -25.48 17.92
CA THR A 35 17.24 -26.17 18.98
C THR A 35 18.74 -25.94 18.78
N LEU A 36 19.39 -25.28 19.72
CA LEU A 36 20.85 -25.14 19.74
C LEU A 36 21.44 -26.37 20.45
N ARG A 37 22.49 -26.96 19.89
CA ARG A 37 23.22 -28.07 20.49
C ARG A 37 24.68 -27.66 20.68
N ALA A 38 25.18 -27.82 21.90
CA ALA A 38 26.59 -27.69 22.23
C ALA A 38 27.19 -29.07 22.53
N GLN A 39 28.34 -29.36 21.95
CA GLN A 39 29.06 -30.61 22.16
C GLN A 39 30.57 -30.37 22.23
N PHE A 40 31.22 -31.07 23.17
CA PHE A 40 32.67 -31.08 23.33
C PHE A 40 33.08 -32.38 24.00
N ILE A 41 34.26 -32.90 23.66
CA ILE A 41 34.75 -34.16 24.21
C ILE A 41 34.98 -33.98 25.73
N GLY A 42 34.53 -34.96 26.52
CA GLY A 42 34.61 -34.89 27.99
C GLY A 42 33.47 -34.13 28.66
N TYR A 43 32.43 -33.73 27.91
CA TYR A 43 31.23 -33.07 28.43
C TYR A 43 29.96 -33.75 27.89
N GLN A 44 28.87 -33.70 28.66
CA GLN A 44 27.55 -34.10 28.18
C GLN A 44 27.03 -33.12 27.13
N PRO A 45 26.54 -33.60 25.96
CA PRO A 45 25.86 -32.75 25.00
C PRO A 45 24.67 -32.04 25.64
N THR A 46 24.59 -30.72 25.43
CA THR A 46 23.52 -29.89 25.98
C THR A 46 22.71 -29.29 24.84
N GLU A 47 21.40 -29.42 24.91
CA GLU A 47 20.46 -28.80 24.00
C GLU A 47 19.71 -27.65 24.67
N VAL A 48 19.63 -26.53 23.95
CA VAL A 48 18.74 -25.42 24.29
C VAL A 48 17.59 -25.46 23.29
N THR A 49 16.42 -25.88 23.77
CA THR A 49 15.19 -25.93 22.97
C THR A 49 14.46 -24.60 22.99
N ASN A 50 13.63 -24.36 21.97
CA ASN A 50 12.84 -23.14 21.81
C ASN A 50 13.67 -21.84 21.71
N ALA A 51 14.91 -21.94 21.23
CA ALA A 51 15.75 -20.77 20.96
C ALA A 51 15.17 -19.97 19.78
N ARG A 52 14.54 -18.83 20.08
CA ARG A 52 13.85 -18.01 19.08
C ARG A 52 14.79 -16.91 18.58
N VAL A 53 15.01 -16.89 17.27
CA VAL A 53 15.76 -15.86 16.55
C VAL A 53 14.77 -14.92 15.86
N PHE A 54 14.92 -13.62 16.10
CA PHE A 54 14.13 -12.56 15.47
C PHE A 54 14.92 -11.86 14.37
N GLY A 55 14.22 -11.25 13.42
CA GLY A 55 14.88 -10.53 12.31
C GLY A 55 15.68 -9.33 12.81
N GLY A 56 16.97 -9.26 12.46
CA GLY A 56 17.84 -8.11 12.74
C GLY A 56 18.17 -7.89 14.22
N GLN A 57 17.98 -8.89 15.08
CA GLN A 57 18.40 -8.87 16.49
C GLN A 57 19.41 -9.98 16.78
N THR A 58 20.32 -9.71 17.70
CA THR A 58 21.29 -10.67 18.23
C THR A 58 20.78 -11.24 19.54
N VAL A 59 20.67 -12.56 19.62
CA VAL A 59 20.24 -13.25 20.84
C VAL A 59 21.42 -13.96 21.48
N GLU A 60 21.70 -13.64 22.75
CA GLU A 60 22.76 -14.29 23.52
C GLU A 60 22.23 -15.52 24.26
N PHE A 61 22.87 -16.68 24.06
CA PHE A 61 22.60 -17.89 24.82
C PHE A 61 23.85 -18.33 25.57
N ARG A 62 23.77 -18.41 26.91
CA ARG A 62 24.85 -18.94 27.76
C ARG A 62 24.60 -20.41 28.05
N ILE A 63 25.28 -21.29 27.31
CA ILE A 63 25.13 -22.74 27.45
C ILE A 63 26.08 -23.25 28.52
N LYS A 64 25.54 -23.77 29.63
CA LYS A 64 26.32 -24.45 30.67
C LYS A 64 26.40 -25.93 30.32
N MET A 65 27.61 -26.46 30.17
CA MET A 65 27.85 -27.88 29.92
C MET A 65 28.41 -28.57 31.16
N THR A 66 27.97 -29.80 31.41
CA THR A 66 28.43 -30.62 32.54
C THR A 66 29.55 -31.55 32.09
N ALA A 67 30.68 -31.56 32.80
CA ALA A 67 31.78 -32.48 32.51
C ALA A 67 31.33 -33.94 32.73
N SER A 68 31.72 -34.85 31.83
CA SER A 68 31.39 -36.27 31.90
C SER A 68 32.58 -37.10 31.43
N ALA A 69 32.99 -38.07 32.25
CA ALA A 69 34.06 -39.01 31.93
C ALA A 69 33.50 -40.12 31.02
N VAL A 70 33.64 -39.93 29.71
CA VAL A 70 33.57 -40.99 28.68
C VAL A 70 32.34 -41.92 28.79
N GLN A 71 31.15 -41.34 28.91
CA GLN A 71 29.89 -42.01 28.57
C GLN A 71 29.05 -41.09 27.70
N VAL A 72 28.46 -41.65 26.64
CA VAL A 72 27.41 -41.01 25.84
C VAL A 72 26.18 -40.87 26.75
N GLY A 73 26.20 -39.83 27.58
CA GLY A 73 25.11 -39.52 28.50
C GLY A 73 23.88 -39.01 27.76
N THR A 74 22.73 -39.13 28.41
CA THR A 74 21.47 -38.50 28.02
C THR A 74 21.65 -37.00 27.75
N ILE A 75 21.04 -36.51 26.67
CA ILE A 75 21.10 -35.10 26.26
C ILE A 75 20.42 -34.25 27.33
N ASN A 76 21.14 -33.26 27.89
CA ASN A 76 20.54 -32.32 28.82
C ASN A 76 19.74 -31.26 28.05
N VAL A 77 18.41 -31.24 28.25
CA VAL A 77 17.51 -30.30 27.57
C VAL A 77 17.20 -29.13 28.49
N THR A 78 17.62 -27.94 28.07
CA THR A 78 17.31 -26.67 28.72
C THR A 78 16.36 -25.86 27.82
N ALA A 79 15.52 -25.03 28.43
CA ALA A 79 14.66 -24.11 27.69
C ALA A 79 15.36 -22.75 27.53
N ALA A 80 15.34 -22.19 26.31
CA ALA A 80 15.82 -20.84 26.05
C ALA A 80 14.93 -19.79 26.73
N ALA A 81 15.56 -18.78 27.34
CA ALA A 81 14.91 -17.53 27.72
C ALA A 81 15.57 -16.39 26.93
N ASN A 82 14.78 -15.70 26.11
CA ASN A 82 15.25 -14.52 25.38
C ASN A 82 15.40 -13.34 26.35
N PRO A 83 16.41 -12.47 26.17
CA PRO A 83 16.54 -11.26 26.96
C PRO A 83 15.33 -10.35 26.76
N ILE A 84 14.79 -9.84 27.86
CA ILE A 84 13.54 -9.09 27.91
C ILE A 84 13.75 -7.64 27.49
N VAL A 85 14.95 -7.13 27.76
CA VAL A 85 15.47 -5.86 27.28
C VAL A 85 16.62 -6.20 26.32
N PRO A 86 16.41 -6.12 25.00
CA PRO A 86 17.47 -6.34 24.02
C PRO A 86 18.53 -5.24 24.18
N ARG A 87 19.81 -5.63 24.23
CA ARG A 87 20.93 -4.67 24.36
C ARG A 87 21.36 -4.04 23.02
N ASP A 88 20.76 -4.48 21.92
CA ASP A 88 21.11 -4.09 20.56
C ASP A 88 19.99 -3.35 19.82
N GLU A 89 18.95 -2.92 20.55
CA GLU A 89 17.80 -2.21 19.98
C GLU A 89 18.10 -0.71 19.81
N VAL A 90 18.79 -0.36 18.73
CA VAL A 90 19.20 1.02 18.42
C VAL A 90 18.09 1.94 17.86
N SER A 91 16.86 1.42 17.69
CA SER A 91 15.70 2.16 17.18
C SER A 91 14.41 1.48 17.62
N SER A 92 13.33 2.26 17.81
CA SER A 92 11.99 1.70 18.08
C SER A 92 11.56 0.71 16.98
N LYS A 93 11.47 -0.57 17.36
CA LYS A 93 11.02 -1.66 16.49
C LYS A 93 10.10 -2.60 17.26
N VAL A 94 8.92 -2.86 16.71
CA VAL A 94 8.00 -3.85 17.26
C VAL A 94 7.97 -5.08 16.36
N ILE A 95 8.14 -6.24 16.97
CA ILE A 95 8.11 -7.54 16.32
C ILE A 95 6.84 -8.28 16.76
N ILE A 96 6.11 -8.80 15.78
CA ILE A 96 4.85 -9.50 15.92
C ILE A 96 5.05 -10.89 15.35
N THR A 97 4.81 -11.90 16.18
CA THR A 97 4.92 -13.32 15.82
C THR A 97 3.60 -14.03 16.07
N GLY A 98 3.40 -15.19 15.43
CA GLY A 98 2.23 -16.02 15.70
C GLY A 98 0.92 -15.42 15.18
N VAL A 99 0.98 -14.59 14.15
CA VAL A 99 -0.19 -13.95 13.53
C VAL A 99 -1.25 -14.96 13.11
N HIS A 100 -0.81 -16.15 12.65
CA HIS A 100 -1.69 -17.26 12.27
C HIS A 100 -2.52 -17.86 13.43
N ASN A 101 -2.21 -17.55 14.68
CA ASN A 101 -2.98 -17.99 15.84
C ASN A 101 -4.00 -16.93 16.30
N LEU A 102 -3.98 -15.74 15.70
CA LEU A 102 -4.88 -14.65 16.02
C LEU A 102 -6.11 -14.71 15.11
N PRO A 103 -7.31 -14.36 15.59
CA PRO A 103 -8.52 -14.30 14.78
C PRO A 103 -8.52 -13.03 13.90
N VAL A 104 -7.53 -12.93 13.03
CA VAL A 104 -7.34 -11.80 12.11
C VAL A 104 -7.23 -12.32 10.68
N ASP A 105 -7.82 -11.57 9.77
CA ASP A 105 -7.82 -11.82 8.34
C ASP A 105 -6.66 -11.08 7.62
N ASP A 106 -6.20 -9.97 8.19
CA ASP A 106 -5.08 -9.17 7.69
C ASP A 106 -4.01 -8.95 8.75
N VAL A 107 -2.74 -9.13 8.38
CA VAL A 107 -1.59 -8.87 9.26
C VAL A 107 -1.52 -7.39 9.67
N ARG A 108 -2.01 -6.48 8.83
CA ARG A 108 -2.08 -5.04 9.10
C ARG A 108 -2.93 -4.72 10.32
N ASN A 109 -3.95 -5.52 10.62
CA ASN A 109 -4.82 -5.34 11.79
C ASN A 109 -4.08 -5.60 13.11
N VAL A 110 -3.03 -6.44 13.09
CA VAL A 110 -2.19 -6.67 14.26
C VAL A 110 -1.13 -5.57 14.37
N ILE A 111 -0.58 -5.16 13.22
CA ILE A 111 0.41 -4.09 13.17
C ILE A 111 -0.17 -2.76 13.68
N SER A 112 -1.43 -2.45 13.38
CA SER A 112 -2.10 -1.22 13.82
C SER A 112 -2.27 -1.12 15.34
N LEU A 113 -2.06 -2.22 16.09
CA LEU A 113 -2.01 -2.21 17.55
C LEU A 113 -0.68 -1.68 18.11
N THR A 114 0.30 -1.41 17.24
CA THR A 114 1.60 -0.85 17.61
C THR A 114 1.48 0.65 17.90
N PRO A 115 2.09 1.18 18.98
CA PRO A 115 2.13 2.62 19.23
C PRO A 115 2.66 3.41 18.02
N GLY A 116 2.03 4.54 17.74
CA GLY A 116 2.41 5.41 16.62
C GLY A 116 2.00 4.88 15.24
N VAL A 117 1.31 3.74 15.16
CA VAL A 117 0.74 3.20 13.91
C VAL A 117 -0.77 3.37 13.94
N VAL A 118 -1.33 3.92 12.86
CA VAL A 118 -2.77 4.13 12.71
C VAL A 118 -3.19 3.63 11.33
N GLU A 119 -4.32 2.95 11.23
CA GLU A 119 -4.86 2.59 9.93
C GLU A 119 -5.48 3.83 9.27
N SER A 120 -5.06 4.12 8.04
CA SER A 120 -5.73 5.09 7.19
C SER A 120 -7.07 4.50 6.78
N GLY A 121 -8.16 4.94 7.41
CA GLY A 121 -9.52 4.54 7.01
C GLY A 121 -9.74 4.62 5.50
N ALA A 122 -10.61 3.75 4.97
CA ALA A 122 -10.81 3.50 3.53
C ALA A 122 -9.69 2.69 2.82
N GLY A 123 -8.95 1.84 3.54
CA GLY A 123 -8.05 0.86 2.93
C GLY A 123 -6.75 1.43 2.34
N ALA A 124 -6.47 2.72 2.55
CA ALA A 124 -5.31 3.41 1.98
C ALA A 124 -3.95 3.00 2.61
N GLY A 125 -3.94 2.14 3.63
CA GLY A 125 -2.75 1.57 4.23
C GLY A 125 -2.47 2.06 5.66
N LEU A 126 -1.30 1.72 6.19
CA LEU A 126 -0.90 2.10 7.55
C LEU A 126 -0.15 3.45 7.54
N ILE A 127 -0.51 4.32 8.48
CA ILE A 127 0.14 5.59 8.77
C ILE A 127 1.05 5.38 9.97
N ILE A 128 2.33 5.74 9.82
CA ILE A 128 3.31 5.70 10.90
C ILE A 128 3.67 7.14 11.29
N ARG A 129 3.46 7.50 12.56
CA ARG A 129 3.88 8.77 13.18
C ARG A 129 3.58 10.02 12.32
N GLY A 130 2.33 10.17 11.89
CA GLY A 130 1.86 11.30 11.08
C GLY A 130 2.32 11.31 9.61
N GLY A 131 2.88 10.21 9.09
CA GLY A 131 3.14 10.03 7.67
C GLY A 131 1.87 10.00 6.82
N ARG A 132 1.97 10.34 5.53
CA ARG A 132 0.88 10.08 4.57
C ARG A 132 0.77 8.58 4.29
N PRO A 133 -0.42 8.09 3.88
CA PRO A 133 -0.52 6.76 3.31
C PRO A 133 0.50 6.59 2.17
N GLY A 134 1.27 5.50 2.20
CA GLY A 134 2.35 5.25 1.24
C GLY A 134 3.73 5.84 1.58
N GLU A 135 3.90 6.62 2.66
CA GLU A 135 5.23 7.07 3.14
C GLU A 135 6.01 5.97 3.88
N ALA A 136 5.33 4.91 4.30
CA ALA A 136 5.96 3.72 4.85
C ALA A 136 6.31 2.75 3.71
N ASN A 137 7.55 2.23 3.72
CA ASN A 137 7.93 1.20 2.76
C ASN A 137 7.68 -0.19 3.35
N VAL A 138 7.39 -1.15 2.48
CA VAL A 138 7.02 -2.50 2.87
C VAL A 138 7.96 -3.48 2.21
N TYR A 139 8.48 -4.40 3.01
CA TYR A 139 9.42 -5.44 2.60
C TYR A 139 8.83 -6.83 2.84
N ILE A 140 9.01 -7.73 1.90
CA ILE A 140 8.71 -9.16 2.05
C ILE A 140 10.00 -9.93 1.80
N ASP A 141 10.50 -10.66 2.79
CA ASP A 141 11.79 -11.37 2.74
C ASP A 141 12.95 -10.48 2.24
N GLY A 142 12.94 -9.20 2.63
CA GLY A 142 13.95 -8.21 2.23
C GLY A 142 13.74 -7.56 0.85
N ALA A 143 12.75 -8.01 0.07
CA ALA A 143 12.39 -7.39 -1.20
C ALA A 143 11.38 -6.25 -1.00
N PRO A 144 11.59 -5.06 -1.58
CA PRO A 144 10.65 -3.93 -1.49
C PRO A 144 9.42 -4.20 -2.35
N VAL A 145 8.22 -4.06 -1.76
CA VAL A 145 6.94 -4.38 -2.42
C VAL A 145 6.00 -3.19 -2.57
N ARG A 146 6.35 -2.00 -2.06
CA ARG A 146 5.59 -0.77 -2.32
C ARG A 146 5.44 -0.53 -3.82
N SER A 147 4.21 -0.40 -4.31
CA SER A 147 3.99 -0.01 -5.70
C SER A 147 4.44 1.42 -5.89
N VAL A 148 5.14 1.67 -6.99
CA VAL A 148 5.50 3.03 -7.38
C VAL A 148 4.45 3.68 -8.28
N ASN A 149 3.35 2.97 -8.57
CA ASN A 149 2.22 3.41 -9.39
C ASN A 149 0.95 3.60 -8.53
N GLY A 150 0.95 4.61 -7.65
CA GLY A 150 -0.02 4.86 -6.57
C GLY A 150 -1.51 5.01 -6.91
N ARG A 151 -1.96 4.89 -8.17
CA ARG A 151 -3.40 4.82 -8.53
C ARG A 151 -3.99 3.42 -8.54
N ILE A 152 -3.32 2.45 -7.90
CA ILE A 152 -4.02 1.25 -7.43
C ILE A 152 -5.08 1.63 -6.35
N ALA A 153 -5.06 2.86 -5.81
CA ALA A 153 -6.04 3.34 -4.82
C ALA A 153 -7.49 3.50 -5.33
N ASP A 154 -7.74 3.70 -6.63
CA ASP A 154 -9.11 3.69 -7.18
C ASP A 154 -9.74 2.28 -7.17
N LEU A 155 -8.94 1.24 -6.89
CA LEU A 155 -9.32 -0.18 -6.85
C LEU A 155 -9.58 -0.70 -5.43
N ASN A 156 -9.75 0.17 -4.42
CA ASN A 156 -9.82 -0.22 -3.00
C ASN A 156 -8.58 -0.98 -2.48
N THR A 157 -7.47 -0.99 -3.22
CA THR A 157 -6.25 -1.71 -2.87
C THR A 157 -5.18 -0.73 -2.38
N ALA A 158 -4.58 -1.10 -1.24
CA ALA A 158 -3.67 -0.27 -0.46
C ALA A 158 -2.40 0.13 -1.24
N SER A 159 -1.61 1.07 -0.69
CA SER A 159 -0.24 1.37 -1.14
C SER A 159 0.72 0.16 -1.13
N GLN A 160 0.26 -1.00 -0.65
CA GLN A 160 0.89 -2.31 -0.78
C GLN A 160 0.21 -3.08 -1.92
N ALA A 161 0.88 -3.23 -3.07
CA ALA A 161 0.34 -4.01 -4.18
C ALA A 161 0.31 -5.51 -3.86
N ILE A 162 1.35 -6.03 -3.21
CA ILE A 162 1.44 -7.45 -2.86
C ILE A 162 1.05 -7.64 -1.40
N THR A 163 0.07 -8.51 -1.17
CA THR A 163 -0.39 -8.90 0.18
C THR A 163 0.02 -10.33 0.49
N VAL A 164 0.15 -10.65 1.77
CA VAL A 164 0.52 -11.99 2.26
C VAL A 164 -0.59 -12.54 3.16
N GLY A 165 -0.90 -13.82 3.02
CA GLY A 165 -1.83 -14.52 3.90
C GLY A 165 -1.32 -14.55 5.34
N THR A 166 -2.22 -14.57 6.31
CA THR A 166 -1.84 -14.64 7.74
C THR A 166 -1.14 -15.94 8.10
N ASN A 167 -1.48 -17.05 7.42
CA ASN A 167 -0.83 -18.35 7.51
C ASN A 167 0.57 -18.42 6.88
N ALA A 168 0.91 -17.43 6.05
CA ALA A 168 2.12 -17.34 5.24
C ALA A 168 3.27 -16.56 5.94
N VAL A 169 2.95 -15.85 7.02
CA VAL A 169 3.86 -14.96 7.76
C VAL A 169 4.38 -15.63 9.03
N GLU A 170 5.70 -15.69 9.15
CA GLU A 170 6.39 -16.14 10.37
C GLU A 170 6.55 -14.99 11.37
N GLU A 171 6.90 -13.81 10.84
CA GLU A 171 7.18 -12.61 11.61
C GLU A 171 6.76 -11.38 10.80
N ALA A 172 6.06 -10.46 11.43
CA ALA A 172 5.87 -9.11 10.95
C ALA A 172 6.61 -8.16 11.89
N SER A 173 7.25 -7.12 11.36
CA SER A 173 7.86 -6.09 12.20
C SER A 173 7.60 -4.71 11.64
N VAL A 174 7.51 -3.73 12.54
CA VAL A 174 7.41 -2.32 12.19
C VAL A 174 8.50 -1.54 12.89
N THR A 175 9.26 -0.79 12.10
CA THR A 175 10.25 0.16 12.60
C THR A 175 9.68 1.56 12.43
N THR A 176 9.39 2.22 13.55
CA THR A 176 8.83 3.57 13.58
C THR A 176 9.90 4.64 13.82
N GLY A 177 11.07 4.24 14.35
CA GLY A 177 12.25 5.08 14.53
C GLY A 177 13.18 5.13 13.30
N ALA A 178 14.44 5.45 13.53
CA ALA A 178 15.45 5.48 12.48
C ALA A 178 15.70 4.10 11.85
N ILE A 179 15.37 3.99 10.56
CA ILE A 179 15.52 2.76 9.78
C ILE A 179 16.99 2.44 9.47
N SER A 180 17.35 1.15 9.45
CA SER A 180 18.73 0.69 9.18
C SER A 180 19.19 1.05 7.77
N ILE A 181 20.50 1.30 7.60
CA ILE A 181 21.07 1.96 6.41
C ILE A 181 20.79 1.23 5.09
N GLU A 182 20.65 -0.09 5.15
CA GLU A 182 20.33 -0.98 4.04
C GLU A 182 18.91 -0.78 3.49
N PHE A 183 18.00 -0.27 4.33
CA PHE A 183 16.63 0.09 3.95
C PHE A 183 16.54 1.57 3.55
N GLY A 184 15.66 1.84 2.58
CA GLY A 184 15.47 3.18 2.03
C GLY A 184 14.10 3.32 1.38
N ASP A 185 13.93 4.40 0.62
CA ASP A 185 12.69 4.71 -0.08
C ASP A 185 11.48 4.76 0.89
N ALA A 186 11.66 5.39 2.05
CA ALA A 186 10.67 5.52 3.11
C ALA A 186 10.86 6.87 3.80
N GLN A 187 9.78 7.56 4.15
CA GLN A 187 9.83 8.80 4.94
C GLN A 187 9.27 8.64 6.35
N ALA A 188 8.42 7.62 6.58
CA ALA A 188 7.72 7.43 7.85
C ALA A 188 8.23 6.24 8.67
N GLY A 189 8.57 5.14 8.02
CA GLY A 189 9.01 3.91 8.66
C GLY A 189 9.00 2.74 7.69
N ILE A 190 9.35 1.55 8.20
CA ILE A 190 9.30 0.31 7.41
C ILE A 190 8.42 -0.74 8.07
N ILE A 191 7.71 -1.50 7.25
CA ILE A 191 7.02 -2.73 7.63
C ILE A 191 7.75 -3.87 6.94
N SER A 192 8.17 -4.88 7.69
CA SER A 192 8.87 -6.04 7.14
C SER A 192 8.13 -7.33 7.49
N TYR A 193 7.81 -8.11 6.48
CA TYR A 193 7.24 -9.44 6.59
C TYR A 193 8.31 -10.48 6.27
N THR A 194 8.52 -11.41 7.19
CA THR A 194 9.33 -12.61 6.96
C THR A 194 8.41 -13.79 6.75
N THR A 195 8.57 -14.47 5.63
CA THR A 195 7.71 -15.59 5.26
C THR A 195 8.11 -16.88 5.96
N ARG A 196 7.11 -17.72 6.21
CA ARG A 196 7.30 -19.01 6.89
C ARG A 196 8.13 -19.98 6.06
N SER A 197 8.95 -20.76 6.76
CA SER A 197 9.81 -21.80 6.19
C SER A 197 9.44 -23.18 6.73
N GLY A 198 9.79 -24.24 5.98
CA GLY A 198 9.58 -25.62 6.43
C GLY A 198 10.35 -25.94 7.71
N GLY A 199 9.73 -26.70 8.60
CA GLY A 199 10.38 -27.22 9.81
C GLY A 199 11.20 -28.48 9.56
N ALA A 200 11.80 -29.03 10.63
CA ALA A 200 12.51 -30.31 10.57
C ALA A 200 11.56 -31.52 10.46
N LYS A 201 10.26 -31.32 10.70
CA LYS A 201 9.20 -32.32 10.57
C LYS A 201 8.13 -31.81 9.60
N LEU A 202 7.45 -32.73 8.93
CA LEU A 202 6.28 -32.41 8.13
C LEU A 202 5.15 -31.94 9.04
N ALA A 203 4.57 -30.78 8.74
CA ALA A 203 3.43 -30.20 9.43
C ALA A 203 2.52 -29.50 8.43
N GLY A 204 1.22 -29.43 8.74
CA GLY A 204 0.25 -28.68 7.95
C GLY A 204 -0.92 -28.21 8.80
N SER A 205 -1.68 -27.27 8.26
CA SER A 205 -2.87 -26.71 8.91
C SER A 205 -3.97 -26.46 7.88
N LEU A 206 -5.22 -26.58 8.32
CA LEU A 206 -6.40 -26.18 7.57
C LEU A 206 -7.28 -25.33 8.49
N ASN A 207 -7.69 -24.16 8.03
CA ASN A 207 -8.60 -23.27 8.74
C ASN A 207 -9.76 -22.87 7.83
N ALA A 208 -10.95 -22.72 8.40
CA ALA A 208 -12.11 -22.16 7.72
C ALA A 208 -12.79 -21.13 8.63
N ALA A 209 -13.20 -20.00 8.08
CA ALA A 209 -13.91 -18.93 8.79
C ALA A 209 -15.09 -18.44 7.96
N THR A 210 -16.21 -18.15 8.62
CA THR A 210 -17.42 -17.60 7.98
C THR A 210 -18.20 -16.72 8.95
N ASP A 211 -18.86 -15.69 8.43
CA ASP A 211 -19.79 -14.84 9.20
C ASP A 211 -21.28 -15.17 8.92
N GLU A 212 -21.57 -16.08 7.99
CA GLU A 212 -22.93 -16.39 7.54
C GLU A 212 -23.89 -16.88 8.64
N PRO A 213 -23.46 -17.66 9.66
CA PRO A 213 -24.36 -18.13 10.72
C PRO A 213 -25.04 -17.03 11.55
N PHE A 214 -24.55 -15.79 11.49
CA PHE A 214 -25.12 -14.65 12.24
C PHE A 214 -26.26 -13.94 11.49
N GLY A 215 -26.59 -14.37 10.26
CA GLY A 215 -27.66 -13.82 9.45
C GLY A 215 -27.33 -12.47 8.79
N ASN A 216 -28.11 -12.10 7.78
CA ASN A 216 -27.83 -10.96 6.88
C ASN A 216 -27.82 -9.57 7.58
N ALA A 217 -28.39 -9.46 8.78
CA ALA A 217 -28.37 -8.22 9.56
C ALA A 217 -26.96 -7.84 10.06
N VAL A 218 -26.06 -8.83 10.15
CA VAL A 218 -24.67 -8.65 10.62
C VAL A 218 -23.66 -9.16 9.60
N SER A 219 -23.98 -10.25 8.90
CA SER A 219 -23.11 -10.92 7.93
C SER A 219 -23.02 -10.17 6.59
N VAL A 220 -21.80 -10.02 6.08
CA VAL A 220 -21.53 -9.59 4.71
C VAL A 220 -21.36 -10.76 3.73
N GLY A 221 -21.55 -11.99 4.20
CA GLY A 221 -21.31 -13.22 3.43
C GLY A 221 -19.82 -13.48 3.28
N PHE A 222 -19.06 -13.28 4.35
CA PHE A 222 -17.63 -13.53 4.42
C PHE A 222 -17.37 -15.02 4.58
N ASN A 223 -16.51 -15.56 3.73
CA ASN A 223 -16.06 -16.95 3.76
C ASN A 223 -14.56 -16.98 3.45
N ARG A 224 -13.79 -17.71 4.26
CA ARG A 224 -12.33 -17.79 4.13
C ARG A 224 -11.84 -19.20 4.41
N PHE A 225 -10.99 -19.71 3.54
CA PHE A 225 -10.36 -21.02 3.64
C PHE A 225 -8.85 -20.86 3.54
N GLU A 226 -8.13 -21.43 4.49
CA GLU A 226 -6.67 -21.38 4.54
C GLU A 226 -6.09 -22.78 4.64
N GLY A 227 -5.01 -23.02 3.91
CA GLY A 227 -4.24 -24.25 4.01
C GLY A 227 -2.75 -23.96 4.03
N SER A 228 -1.98 -24.70 4.82
CA SER A 228 -0.53 -24.67 4.76
C SER A 228 0.08 -26.05 4.97
N ILE A 229 1.24 -26.27 4.37
CA ILE A 229 2.05 -27.48 4.52
C ILE A 229 3.53 -27.12 4.42
N GLY A 230 4.37 -27.72 5.26
CA GLY A 230 5.81 -27.53 5.17
C GLY A 230 6.59 -28.57 5.96
N GLY A 231 7.85 -28.75 5.58
CA GLY A 231 8.72 -29.77 6.18
C GLY A 231 10.01 -29.97 5.39
N PRO A 232 10.80 -31.00 5.75
CA PRO A 232 11.98 -31.39 4.99
C PRO A 232 11.59 -32.04 3.66
N ILE A 233 12.41 -31.88 2.62
CA ILE A 233 12.26 -32.63 1.37
C ILE A 233 12.92 -34.01 1.57
N PRO A 234 12.21 -35.13 1.30
CA PRO A 234 12.79 -36.47 1.43
C PRO A 234 14.06 -36.62 0.60
N ASN A 235 15.04 -37.35 1.13
CA ASN A 235 16.32 -37.68 0.47
C ASN A 235 17.24 -36.49 0.13
N VAL A 236 16.91 -35.26 0.54
CA VAL A 236 17.81 -34.11 0.41
C VAL A 236 18.00 -33.47 1.78
N SER A 237 19.18 -33.68 2.37
CA SER A 237 19.51 -33.09 3.67
C SER A 237 19.47 -31.57 3.62
N ASN A 238 19.00 -30.93 4.70
CA ASN A 238 18.95 -29.48 4.87
C ASN A 238 18.09 -28.70 3.85
N LEU A 239 17.38 -29.37 2.94
CA LEU A 239 16.41 -28.75 2.03
C LEU A 239 15.00 -28.84 2.62
N ARG A 240 14.31 -27.71 2.69
CA ARG A 240 12.98 -27.59 3.27
C ARG A 240 12.05 -26.82 2.35
N PHE A 241 10.77 -27.16 2.41
CA PHE A 241 9.72 -26.49 1.67
C PHE A 241 8.62 -25.98 2.61
N PHE A 242 7.96 -24.92 2.18
CA PHE A 242 6.72 -24.43 2.76
C PHE A 242 5.80 -24.00 1.62
N ALA A 243 4.52 -24.31 1.72
CA ALA A 243 3.48 -23.88 0.80
C ALA A 243 2.25 -23.47 1.60
N SER A 244 1.59 -22.39 1.19
CA SER A 244 0.34 -21.95 1.79
C SER A 244 -0.60 -21.36 0.73
N GLY A 245 -1.89 -21.42 1.04
CA GLY A 245 -2.95 -20.84 0.23
C GLY A 245 -4.04 -20.24 1.10
N VAL A 246 -4.62 -19.13 0.64
CA VAL A 246 -5.80 -18.48 1.22
C VAL A 246 -6.78 -18.20 0.09
N LEU A 247 -8.01 -18.67 0.25
CA LEU A 247 -9.16 -18.30 -0.58
C LEU A 247 -10.14 -17.54 0.30
N GLN A 248 -10.50 -16.33 -0.11
CA GLN A 248 -11.44 -15.48 0.60
C GLN A 248 -12.50 -14.97 -0.35
N GLY A 249 -13.74 -14.93 0.11
CA GLY A 249 -14.88 -14.38 -0.60
C GLY A 249 -15.76 -13.57 0.34
N GLN A 250 -16.34 -12.49 -0.18
CA GLN A 250 -17.36 -11.68 0.47
C GLN A 250 -18.46 -11.41 -0.54
N VAL A 251 -19.71 -11.73 -0.20
CA VAL A 251 -20.87 -11.45 -1.06
C VAL A 251 -21.17 -9.94 -1.13
N SER A 252 -20.77 -9.19 -0.11
CA SER A 252 -20.87 -7.73 -0.04
C SER A 252 -19.62 -7.12 0.59
N ALA A 253 -19.15 -5.99 0.09
CA ALA A 253 -18.13 -5.20 0.79
C ALA A 253 -18.67 -4.68 2.14
N PHE A 254 -17.84 -4.70 3.18
CA PHE A 254 -18.16 -4.08 4.47
C PHE A 254 -17.96 -2.56 4.38
N ARG A 255 -18.99 -1.78 4.73
CA ARG A 255 -18.97 -0.30 4.61
C ARG A 255 -18.96 0.44 5.95
N GLY A 256 -18.95 -0.28 7.07
CA GLY A 256 -19.01 0.29 8.42
C GLY A 256 -20.43 0.35 8.98
N THR A 257 -20.56 0.90 10.19
CA THR A 257 -21.83 1.02 10.92
C THR A 257 -22.73 2.13 10.34
N GLY A 258 -24.04 1.92 10.41
CA GLY A 258 -25.07 2.84 9.89
C GLY A 258 -25.35 2.74 8.39
N TRP A 259 -24.61 1.90 7.64
CA TRP A 259 -24.90 1.67 6.21
C TRP A 259 -26.07 0.71 6.00
N GLU A 260 -26.36 -0.13 6.99
CA GLU A 260 -27.55 -0.97 7.10
C GLU A 260 -28.85 -0.17 7.08
N ASP A 261 -28.80 1.10 7.53
CA ASP A 261 -29.96 1.99 7.59
C ASP A 261 -30.19 2.75 6.28
N VAL A 262 -29.28 2.62 5.30
CA VAL A 262 -29.39 3.26 3.99
C VAL A 262 -30.10 2.28 3.05
N PRO A 263 -31.40 2.49 2.74
CA PRO A 263 -32.10 1.62 1.82
C PRO A 263 -31.51 1.75 0.41
N ARG A 264 -31.18 0.61 -0.17
CA ARG A 264 -30.75 0.43 -1.54
C ARG A 264 -31.79 -0.41 -2.24
N TYR A 265 -31.95 -0.16 -3.53
CA TYR A 265 -32.98 -0.80 -4.33
C TYR A 265 -32.34 -1.55 -5.49
N VAL A 266 -32.95 -2.67 -5.88
CA VAL A 266 -32.60 -3.46 -7.06
C VAL A 266 -33.78 -3.48 -8.02
N VAL A 267 -33.51 -3.68 -9.31
CA VAL A 267 -34.58 -3.88 -10.29
C VAL A 267 -35.27 -5.22 -10.02
N ALA A 268 -36.58 -5.15 -9.80
CA ALA A 268 -37.47 -6.25 -9.41
C ALA A 268 -38.50 -6.56 -10.51
N GLY A 269 -38.13 -6.36 -11.77
CA GLY A 269 -38.97 -6.56 -12.95
C GLY A 269 -39.45 -5.26 -13.57
N VAL A 270 -40.51 -5.37 -14.38
CA VAL A 270 -41.13 -4.24 -15.08
C VAL A 270 -42.32 -3.74 -14.29
N ASP A 271 -42.39 -2.43 -14.07
CA ASP A 271 -43.55 -1.81 -13.45
C ASP A 271 -44.61 -1.48 -14.50
N THR A 272 -44.19 -0.77 -15.56
CA THR A 272 -45.05 -0.42 -16.70
C THR A 272 -44.20 -0.17 -17.95
N SER A 273 -44.84 0.01 -19.11
CA SER A 273 -44.19 0.46 -20.33
C SER A 273 -44.92 1.67 -20.91
N VAL A 274 -44.15 2.64 -21.39
CA VAL A 274 -44.66 3.89 -21.97
C VAL A 274 -44.21 3.96 -23.41
N VAL A 275 -45.16 4.13 -24.33
CA VAL A 275 -44.86 4.37 -25.74
C VAL A 275 -44.57 5.86 -25.91
N VAL A 276 -43.31 6.20 -26.20
CA VAL A 276 -42.87 7.55 -26.52
C VAL A 276 -42.93 7.71 -28.04
N ASN A 277 -43.89 8.50 -28.49
CA ASN A 277 -44.00 8.89 -29.89
C ASN A 277 -43.18 10.16 -30.13
N THR A 278 -42.16 10.07 -30.97
CA THR A 278 -41.48 11.25 -31.55
C THR A 278 -42.07 11.55 -32.93
N SER A 279 -41.72 12.70 -33.51
CA SER A 279 -42.21 13.12 -34.83
C SER A 279 -41.89 12.14 -35.97
N THR A 280 -40.97 11.19 -35.76
CA THR A 280 -40.51 10.23 -36.78
C THR A 280 -40.50 8.77 -36.31
N THR A 281 -40.66 8.49 -35.02
CA THR A 281 -40.47 7.12 -34.47
C THR A 281 -41.24 6.92 -33.17
N SER A 282 -41.90 5.77 -33.03
CA SER A 282 -42.52 5.30 -31.79
C SER A 282 -41.57 4.34 -31.07
N GLN A 283 -41.25 4.58 -29.80
CA GLN A 283 -40.40 3.70 -29.00
C GLN A 283 -41.05 3.37 -27.66
N THR A 284 -41.15 2.08 -27.34
CA THR A 284 -41.64 1.61 -26.03
C THR A 284 -40.51 1.67 -25.00
N VAL A 285 -40.66 2.51 -24.00
CA VAL A 285 -39.75 2.66 -22.87
C VAL A 285 -40.29 1.84 -21.69
N VAL A 286 -39.50 0.89 -21.20
CA VAL A 286 -39.85 0.05 -20.05
C VAL A 286 -39.46 0.77 -18.76
N ILE A 287 -40.42 0.97 -17.86
CA ILE A 287 -40.18 1.52 -16.53
C ILE A 287 -39.90 0.37 -15.56
N PRO A 288 -38.69 0.31 -14.96
CA PRO A 288 -38.36 -0.75 -14.03
C PRO A 288 -39.07 -0.57 -12.69
N ARG A 289 -39.47 -1.69 -12.09
CA ARG A 289 -39.90 -1.76 -10.70
C ARG A 289 -38.67 -1.90 -9.81
N PHE A 290 -38.68 -1.24 -8.66
CA PHE A 290 -37.59 -1.31 -7.69
C PHE A 290 -38.04 -1.93 -6.38
N ALA A 291 -37.34 -2.99 -5.93
CA ALA A 291 -37.52 -3.56 -4.60
C ALA A 291 -36.35 -3.14 -3.69
N GLN A 292 -36.65 -2.89 -2.42
CA GLN A 292 -35.64 -2.65 -1.40
C GLN A 292 -34.79 -3.92 -1.21
N PHE A 293 -33.47 -3.78 -1.20
CA PHE A 293 -32.51 -4.86 -1.03
C PHE A 293 -31.79 -4.80 0.30
N THR A 294 -31.39 -3.62 0.79
CA THR A 294 -30.70 -3.47 2.08
C THR A 294 -31.66 -3.12 3.20
N GLY A 295 -31.22 -3.32 4.43
CA GLY A 295 -31.93 -2.99 5.66
C GLY A 295 -32.98 -4.04 6.00
N THR A 296 -34.08 -3.58 6.59
CA THR A 296 -35.23 -4.40 6.95
C THR A 296 -36.44 -3.98 6.13
N CYS A 297 -37.14 -4.93 5.55
CA CYS A 297 -38.40 -4.69 4.85
C CYS A 297 -39.37 -5.86 5.04
N ASP A 298 -40.65 -5.57 4.89
CA ASP A 298 -41.72 -6.56 4.82
C ASP A 298 -41.82 -7.06 3.36
N ALA A 299 -41.49 -8.34 3.13
CA ALA A 299 -41.48 -8.94 1.79
C ALA A 299 -42.83 -8.81 1.08
N SER A 300 -43.95 -8.85 1.82
CA SER A 300 -45.30 -8.69 1.24
C SER A 300 -45.52 -7.31 0.63
N LYS A 301 -44.82 -6.29 1.15
CA LYS A 301 -44.84 -4.90 0.67
C LYS A 301 -43.64 -4.56 -0.21
N ASN A 302 -42.75 -5.53 -0.43
CA ASN A 302 -41.53 -5.39 -1.22
C ASN A 302 -41.53 -6.33 -2.43
N PHE A 303 -42.71 -6.54 -3.03
CA PHE A 303 -42.89 -7.36 -4.23
C PHE A 303 -42.39 -8.81 -4.08
N GLY A 304 -42.39 -9.35 -2.85
CA GLY A 304 -41.90 -10.69 -2.53
C GLY A 304 -40.39 -10.79 -2.31
N PHE A 305 -39.64 -9.69 -2.29
CA PHE A 305 -38.20 -9.68 -2.06
C PHE A 305 -37.86 -9.50 -0.58
N ASP A 306 -37.08 -10.42 -0.02
CA ASP A 306 -36.49 -10.27 1.31
C ASP A 306 -35.29 -9.32 1.30
N CYS A 307 -35.25 -8.41 2.27
CA CYS A 307 -34.09 -7.56 2.46
C CYS A 307 -32.89 -8.36 3.01
N GLN A 308 -31.71 -8.02 2.51
CA GLN A 308 -30.42 -8.65 2.78
C GLN A 308 -29.62 -7.92 3.87
N GLY A 309 -30.29 -7.21 4.78
CA GLY A 309 -29.64 -6.52 5.90
C GLY A 309 -28.53 -5.58 5.45
N ARG A 310 -27.28 -5.81 5.87
CA ARG A 310 -26.15 -4.92 5.52
C ARG A 310 -25.58 -5.15 4.11
N ARG A 311 -26.00 -6.22 3.42
CA ARG A 311 -25.38 -6.64 2.16
C ARG A 311 -25.81 -5.74 1.01
N PHE A 312 -24.84 -5.21 0.29
CA PHE A 312 -25.05 -4.43 -0.92
C PHE A 312 -25.33 -5.36 -2.10
N PRO A 313 -26.21 -4.96 -3.03
CA PRO A 313 -26.53 -5.79 -4.17
C PRO A 313 -25.36 -5.85 -5.15
N MET A 314 -24.93 -7.08 -5.48
CA MET A 314 -23.95 -7.36 -6.54
C MET A 314 -22.59 -6.66 -6.32
N ASP A 315 -22.17 -6.55 -5.06
CA ASP A 315 -20.98 -5.80 -4.60
C ASP A 315 -19.97 -6.74 -3.92
N TRP A 316 -19.65 -7.86 -4.57
CA TRP A 316 -18.82 -8.92 -4.01
C TRP A 316 -17.32 -8.65 -4.21
N ASN A 317 -16.50 -9.29 -3.38
CA ASN A 317 -15.05 -9.26 -3.46
C ASN A 317 -14.45 -10.65 -3.17
N SER A 318 -13.49 -11.09 -3.99
CA SER A 318 -12.80 -12.36 -3.85
C SER A 318 -11.29 -12.16 -3.91
N THR A 319 -10.57 -12.84 -3.02
CA THR A 319 -9.12 -12.79 -2.93
C THR A 319 -8.55 -14.21 -2.92
N VAL A 320 -7.51 -14.41 -3.73
CA VAL A 320 -6.69 -15.62 -3.74
C VAL A 320 -5.27 -15.23 -3.40
N GLN A 321 -4.66 -15.87 -2.41
CA GLN A 321 -3.24 -15.69 -2.07
C GLN A 321 -2.55 -17.06 -2.03
N LEU A 322 -1.42 -17.18 -2.71
CA LEU A 322 -0.61 -18.37 -2.77
C LEU A 322 0.84 -18.01 -2.42
N GLN A 323 1.50 -18.87 -1.66
CA GLN A 323 2.90 -18.73 -1.33
C GLN A 323 3.60 -20.08 -1.39
N GLY A 324 4.82 -20.09 -1.92
CA GLY A 324 5.77 -21.19 -1.78
C GLY A 324 7.13 -20.66 -1.34
N LYS A 325 7.85 -21.44 -0.53
CA LYS A 325 9.23 -21.15 -0.15
C LYS A 325 10.05 -22.43 -0.15
N LEU A 326 11.19 -22.39 -0.81
CA LEU A 326 12.23 -23.41 -0.71
C LEU A 326 13.42 -22.80 0.02
N SER A 327 13.96 -23.52 0.99
CA SER A 327 15.13 -23.08 1.76
C SER A 327 16.13 -24.21 1.90
N TYR A 328 17.39 -23.95 1.53
CA TYR A 328 18.49 -24.88 1.63
C TYR A 328 19.62 -24.26 2.45
N SER A 329 20.15 -25.01 3.41
CA SER A 329 21.30 -24.59 4.21
C SER A 329 22.49 -25.51 3.96
N TYR A 330 23.67 -24.92 3.78
CA TYR A 330 24.90 -25.62 3.43
C TYR A 330 26.14 -25.02 4.13
N GLY A 331 27.28 -25.70 4.04
CA GLY A 331 28.54 -25.27 4.64
C GLY A 331 28.48 -25.19 6.17
N SER A 332 28.95 -24.08 6.73
CA SER A 332 29.01 -23.81 8.18
C SER A 332 28.17 -22.57 8.60
N GLY A 333 27.14 -22.24 7.82
CA GLY A 333 26.27 -21.09 8.06
C GLY A 333 25.79 -20.35 6.81
N SER A 334 25.84 -21.00 5.65
CA SER A 334 25.32 -20.42 4.41
C SER A 334 23.91 -20.91 4.13
N ASN A 335 23.09 -20.06 3.53
CA ASN A 335 21.72 -20.38 3.16
C ASN A 335 21.39 -19.84 1.76
N ILE A 336 20.43 -20.49 1.11
CA ILE A 336 19.76 -19.97 -0.07
C ILE A 336 18.28 -20.25 0.08
N SER A 337 17.44 -19.27 -0.22
CA SER A 337 15.99 -19.45 -0.23
C SER A 337 15.34 -18.78 -1.42
N LEU A 338 14.38 -19.48 -2.01
CA LEU A 338 13.53 -18.98 -3.07
C LEU A 338 12.10 -18.90 -2.55
N THR A 339 11.55 -17.69 -2.48
CA THR A 339 10.15 -17.42 -2.12
C THR A 339 9.39 -17.00 -3.36
N GLY A 340 8.23 -17.61 -3.60
CA GLY A 340 7.27 -17.21 -4.62
C GLY A 340 5.94 -16.84 -3.95
N ILE A 341 5.37 -15.69 -4.30
CA ILE A 341 4.07 -15.21 -3.84
C ILE A 341 3.25 -14.83 -5.07
N ALA A 342 1.98 -15.22 -5.07
CA ALA A 342 0.99 -14.76 -6.04
C ALA A 342 -0.28 -14.36 -5.30
N SER A 343 -0.77 -13.15 -5.54
CA SER A 343 -2.07 -12.68 -5.04
C SER A 343 -2.95 -12.25 -6.20
N GLY A 344 -4.24 -12.47 -6.08
CA GLY A 344 -5.25 -11.98 -7.00
C GLY A 344 -6.43 -11.44 -6.21
N ASN A 345 -6.93 -10.28 -6.60
CA ASN A 345 -8.15 -9.71 -6.06
C ASN A 345 -9.11 -9.40 -7.21
N GLN A 346 -10.32 -9.93 -7.12
CA GLN A 346 -11.40 -9.68 -8.06
C GLN A 346 -12.57 -9.09 -7.29
N PHE A 347 -13.13 -8.01 -7.79
CA PHE A 347 -14.31 -7.42 -7.17
C PHE A 347 -15.26 -6.89 -8.24
N ARG A 348 -16.52 -6.76 -7.82
CA ARG A 348 -17.56 -6.10 -8.57
C ARG A 348 -18.12 -4.95 -7.75
N ASN A 349 -18.37 -3.82 -8.40
CA ASN A 349 -19.00 -2.67 -7.78
C ASN A 349 -20.46 -2.54 -8.21
N GLN A 350 -21.31 -2.08 -7.30
CA GLN A 350 -22.64 -1.61 -7.64
C GLN A 350 -22.57 -0.31 -8.48
N PRO A 351 -23.34 -0.16 -9.57
CA PRO A 351 -23.36 1.03 -10.45
C PRO A 351 -24.09 2.25 -9.84
N GLY A 352 -24.32 2.26 -8.52
CA GLY A 352 -24.98 3.36 -7.81
C GLY A 352 -26.40 3.64 -8.31
N THR A 353 -26.64 4.87 -8.79
CA THR A 353 -27.95 5.32 -9.32
C THR A 353 -28.32 4.65 -10.64
N ASN A 354 -27.38 3.97 -11.30
CA ASN A 354 -27.60 3.35 -12.61
C ASN A 354 -27.84 1.85 -12.52
N ILE A 355 -28.45 1.38 -11.44
CA ILE A 355 -28.69 -0.06 -11.18
C ILE A 355 -29.60 -0.75 -12.20
N GLY A 356 -30.34 0.02 -13.01
CA GLY A 356 -31.09 -0.48 -14.15
C GLY A 356 -30.29 -0.64 -15.44
N ASP A 357 -29.00 -0.30 -15.43
CA ASP A 357 -28.14 -0.33 -16.60
C ASP A 357 -27.10 -1.47 -16.51
N PRO A 358 -27.30 -2.57 -17.25
CA PRO A 358 -26.39 -3.71 -17.21
C PRO A 358 -24.97 -3.35 -17.70
N GLN A 359 -24.82 -2.34 -18.57
CA GLN A 359 -23.53 -1.96 -19.15
C GLN A 359 -22.64 -1.16 -18.19
N LEU A 360 -23.19 -0.68 -17.08
CA LEU A 360 -22.48 0.13 -16.09
C LEU A 360 -22.01 -0.66 -14.88
N PHE A 361 -22.37 -1.93 -14.76
CA PHE A 361 -21.74 -2.79 -13.77
C PHE A 361 -20.25 -2.87 -14.10
N SER A 362 -19.45 -2.47 -13.14
CA SER A 362 -18.00 -2.45 -13.28
C SER A 362 -17.39 -3.40 -12.30
N GLY A 363 -16.25 -3.94 -12.69
CA GLY A 363 -15.43 -4.76 -11.83
C GLY A 363 -13.98 -4.33 -11.92
N GLY A 364 -13.16 -4.95 -11.09
CA GLY A 364 -11.72 -4.85 -11.19
C GLY A 364 -11.08 -6.18 -10.89
N HIS A 365 -9.95 -6.44 -11.54
CA HIS A 365 -9.11 -7.58 -11.27
C HIS A 365 -7.67 -7.09 -11.16
N THR A 366 -7.06 -7.31 -10.00
CA THR A 366 -5.62 -7.15 -9.80
C THR A 366 -4.98 -8.50 -9.60
N TRP A 367 -3.80 -8.69 -10.17
CA TRP A 367 -2.99 -9.87 -9.93
C TRP A 367 -1.53 -9.49 -9.82
N ASP A 368 -0.93 -9.95 -8.73
CA ASP A 368 0.39 -9.55 -8.29
C ASP A 368 1.23 -10.80 -8.08
N ARG A 369 2.48 -10.75 -8.54
CA ARG A 369 3.42 -11.87 -8.46
C ARG A 369 4.75 -11.36 -7.98
N LEU A 370 5.35 -12.08 -7.04
CA LEU A 370 6.66 -11.78 -6.48
C LEU A 370 7.49 -13.07 -6.41
N ALA A 371 8.71 -13.00 -6.92
CA ALA A 371 9.74 -14.00 -6.68
C ALA A 371 10.90 -13.33 -5.97
N VAL A 372 11.37 -13.91 -4.88
CA VAL A 372 12.51 -13.42 -4.09
C VAL A 372 13.52 -14.55 -3.93
N LEU A 373 14.74 -14.32 -4.39
CA LEU A 373 15.90 -15.16 -4.14
C LEU A 373 16.77 -14.47 -3.10
N ASN A 374 16.91 -15.10 -1.94
CA ASN A 374 17.87 -14.71 -0.92
C ASN A 374 19.02 -15.71 -0.92
N TRP A 375 20.24 -15.18 -0.88
CA TRP A 375 21.46 -15.98 -0.77
C TRP A 375 22.36 -15.33 0.27
N SER A 376 22.69 -16.07 1.33
CA SER A 376 23.67 -15.68 2.34
C SER A 376 24.82 -16.67 2.30
N HIS A 377 26.02 -16.18 2.06
CA HIS A 377 27.23 -16.98 2.02
C HIS A 377 28.24 -16.49 3.05
N SER A 378 28.64 -17.36 3.97
CA SER A 378 29.71 -17.10 4.92
C SER A 378 31.05 -17.46 4.26
N VAL A 379 31.88 -16.46 3.98
CA VAL A 379 33.15 -16.61 3.24
C VAL A 379 34.24 -17.17 4.15
N PHE A 380 34.38 -16.60 5.34
CA PHE A 380 35.24 -17.12 6.39
C PHE A 380 34.60 -16.87 7.74
N LYS A 381 34.86 -17.78 8.68
CA LYS A 381 34.27 -17.71 10.01
C LYS A 381 35.28 -18.17 11.06
N SER A 382 35.36 -17.41 12.14
CA SER A 382 36.05 -17.73 13.38
C SER A 382 35.13 -17.37 14.55
N ALA A 383 35.57 -17.63 15.78
CA ALA A 383 34.80 -17.31 16.97
C ALA A 383 34.49 -15.80 17.15
N GLU A 384 35.30 -14.90 16.56
CA GLU A 384 35.20 -13.44 16.74
C GLU A 384 35.13 -12.64 15.44
N ARG A 385 35.34 -13.29 14.29
CA ARG A 385 35.37 -12.64 12.97
C ARG A 385 34.59 -13.45 11.97
N GLU A 386 33.84 -12.76 11.14
CA GLU A 386 33.09 -13.34 10.03
C GLU A 386 32.97 -12.33 8.90
N LEU A 387 33.08 -12.82 7.67
CA LEU A 387 32.72 -12.07 6.47
C LEU A 387 31.60 -12.82 5.78
N ALA A 388 30.45 -12.18 5.64
CA ALA A 388 29.30 -12.72 4.95
C ALA A 388 28.91 -11.84 3.77
N ILE A 389 28.50 -12.49 2.68
CA ILE A 389 27.91 -11.85 1.51
C ILE A 389 26.43 -12.22 1.49
N ASN A 390 25.58 -11.20 1.49
CA ASN A 390 24.13 -11.30 1.44
C ASN A 390 23.65 -10.72 0.12
N ALA A 391 22.94 -11.52 -0.68
CA ALA A 391 22.32 -11.06 -1.91
C ALA A 391 20.81 -11.31 -1.87
N ASN A 392 20.04 -10.31 -2.26
CA ASN A 392 18.60 -10.37 -2.45
C ASN A 392 18.28 -9.97 -3.88
N PHE A 393 17.68 -10.87 -4.65
CA PHE A 393 17.18 -10.60 -5.98
C PHE A 393 15.68 -10.79 -5.99
N SER A 394 14.94 -9.81 -6.50
CA SER A 394 13.50 -9.91 -6.60
C SER A 394 12.97 -9.48 -7.96
N TRP A 395 11.95 -10.20 -8.39
CA TRP A 395 11.14 -9.89 -9.55
C TRP A 395 9.68 -9.75 -9.10
N ALA A 396 9.08 -8.60 -9.40
CA ALA A 396 7.66 -8.37 -9.13
C ALA A 396 6.93 -7.97 -10.42
N LEU A 397 5.68 -8.43 -10.56
CA LEU A 397 4.77 -8.05 -11.62
C LEU A 397 3.39 -7.81 -11.02
N ASP A 398 2.95 -6.57 -11.07
CA ASP A 398 1.67 -6.09 -10.59
C ASP A 398 0.85 -5.64 -11.80
N ARG A 399 -0.38 -6.12 -11.94
CA ARG A 399 -1.26 -5.78 -13.06
C ARG A 399 -2.67 -5.58 -12.56
N GLY A 400 -3.35 -4.59 -13.11
CA GLY A 400 -4.72 -4.26 -12.76
C GLY A 400 -5.51 -3.82 -13.97
N ILE A 401 -6.73 -4.36 -14.07
CA ILE A 401 -7.75 -3.93 -15.01
C ILE A 401 -8.99 -3.50 -14.21
N ARG A 402 -9.60 -2.38 -14.59
CA ARG A 402 -10.93 -1.98 -14.12
C ARG A 402 -11.71 -1.34 -15.24
N GLY A 403 -12.99 -1.63 -15.29
CA GLY A 403 -13.90 -1.04 -16.26
C GLY A 403 -15.29 -1.66 -16.20
N PRO A 404 -16.19 -1.25 -17.10
CA PRO A 404 -17.47 -1.91 -17.30
C PRO A 404 -17.26 -3.37 -17.70
N LEU A 405 -18.04 -4.27 -17.10
CA LEU A 405 -18.01 -5.70 -17.39
C LEU A 405 -18.73 -5.97 -18.73
N ASP A 406 -18.23 -6.96 -19.46
CA ASP A 406 -18.97 -7.49 -20.61
C ASP A 406 -20.30 -8.11 -20.13
N PRO A 407 -21.45 -7.93 -20.82
CA PRO A 407 -22.74 -8.43 -20.36
C PRO A 407 -22.78 -9.93 -20.04
N ALA A 408 -22.07 -10.76 -20.81
CA ALA A 408 -22.01 -12.19 -20.53
C ALA A 408 -21.19 -12.48 -19.26
N SER A 409 -20.08 -11.75 -19.08
CA SER A 409 -19.26 -11.84 -17.86
C SER A 409 -19.99 -11.30 -16.64
N GLU A 410 -20.76 -10.22 -16.79
CA GLU A 410 -21.59 -9.64 -15.74
C GLU A 410 -22.60 -10.67 -15.24
N LEU A 411 -23.31 -11.35 -16.16
CA LEU A 411 -24.29 -12.37 -15.83
C LEU A 411 -23.66 -13.59 -15.16
N SER A 412 -22.53 -14.09 -15.68
CA SER A 412 -21.88 -15.29 -15.15
C SER A 412 -21.24 -15.08 -13.78
N THR A 413 -20.80 -13.84 -13.48
CA THR A 413 -20.12 -13.48 -12.23
C THR A 413 -21.02 -12.66 -11.29
N ARG A 414 -22.33 -12.59 -11.52
CA ARG A 414 -23.24 -11.72 -10.74
C ARG A 414 -23.30 -12.06 -9.26
N SER A 415 -23.35 -13.35 -8.96
CA SER A 415 -23.57 -13.87 -7.61
C SER A 415 -22.68 -15.08 -7.37
N PRO A 416 -21.37 -14.88 -7.16
CA PRO A 416 -20.45 -15.97 -6.87
C PRO A 416 -20.85 -16.67 -5.57
N LYS A 417 -20.79 -18.01 -5.56
CA LYS A 417 -21.09 -18.80 -4.36
C LYS A 417 -20.06 -18.50 -3.28
N MET A 418 -20.52 -18.29 -2.04
CA MET A 418 -19.69 -17.89 -0.90
C MET A 418 -18.90 -16.57 -1.11
N GLY A 419 -19.25 -15.79 -2.14
CA GLY A 419 -18.47 -14.61 -2.54
C GLY A 419 -17.13 -14.93 -3.22
N ILE A 420 -16.88 -16.19 -3.61
CA ILE A 420 -15.62 -16.63 -4.21
C ILE A 420 -15.78 -16.73 -5.74
N GLU A 421 -15.02 -15.92 -6.46
CA GLU A 421 -15.01 -15.90 -7.93
C GLU A 421 -13.61 -16.27 -8.45
N LEU A 422 -13.53 -17.42 -9.13
CA LEU A 422 -12.27 -17.96 -9.67
C LEU A 422 -12.20 -17.85 -11.20
N SER A 423 -13.32 -17.56 -11.86
CA SER A 423 -13.34 -17.34 -13.31
C SER A 423 -12.73 -15.99 -13.67
N THR A 424 -12.38 -15.83 -14.95
CA THR A 424 -11.83 -14.59 -15.46
C THR A 424 -12.96 -13.64 -15.83
N MET A 425 -12.96 -12.43 -15.26
CA MET A 425 -13.86 -11.36 -15.70
C MET A 425 -13.45 -10.78 -17.06
N ASN A 426 -14.41 -10.66 -17.96
CA ASN A 426 -14.26 -9.95 -19.23
C ASN A 426 -14.86 -8.55 -19.12
N TYR A 427 -14.26 -7.61 -19.84
CA TYR A 427 -14.59 -6.19 -19.76
C TYR A 427 -15.07 -5.68 -21.12
N ALA A 428 -16.18 -4.95 -21.11
CA ALA A 428 -16.76 -4.38 -22.31
C ALA A 428 -15.81 -3.35 -22.93
N GLY A 429 -15.68 -3.34 -24.26
CA GLY A 429 -14.92 -2.34 -25.01
C GLY A 429 -13.39 -2.49 -24.97
N PHE A 430 -12.82 -3.40 -24.16
CA PHE A 430 -11.37 -3.58 -24.06
C PHE A 430 -10.75 -4.61 -25.02
N GLY A 431 -11.56 -5.41 -25.72
CA GLY A 431 -11.05 -6.56 -26.51
C GLY A 431 -10.00 -6.22 -27.58
N SER A 432 -9.99 -4.99 -28.11
CA SER A 432 -9.02 -4.54 -29.12
C SER A 432 -7.94 -3.59 -28.57
N PHE A 433 -8.00 -3.24 -27.28
CA PHE A 433 -7.05 -2.31 -26.67
C PHE A 433 -5.88 -3.07 -26.03
N PRO A 434 -4.62 -2.68 -26.30
CA PRO A 434 -3.46 -3.44 -25.81
C PRO A 434 -3.32 -3.34 -24.29
N PHE A 435 -3.04 -4.48 -23.65
CA PHE A 435 -2.71 -4.57 -22.23
C PHE A 435 -1.45 -5.44 -21.99
N PRO A 436 -0.38 -4.88 -21.39
CA PRO A 436 -0.18 -3.48 -21.03
C PRO A 436 -0.23 -2.54 -22.24
N ILE A 437 -0.48 -1.25 -22.02
CA ILE A 437 -0.42 -0.26 -23.09
C ILE A 437 1.00 -0.14 -23.65
N THR A 438 1.12 0.30 -24.91
CA THR A 438 2.38 0.34 -25.65
C THR A 438 2.83 1.78 -25.94
N ASP A 439 4.10 1.96 -26.30
CA ASP A 439 4.62 3.26 -26.77
C ASP A 439 3.86 3.80 -27.98
N GLN A 440 3.26 2.93 -28.80
CA GLN A 440 2.43 3.35 -29.92
C GLN A 440 1.15 4.05 -29.45
N ILE A 441 0.53 3.60 -28.34
CA ILE A 441 -0.62 4.31 -27.74
C ILE A 441 -0.18 5.69 -27.25
N ILE A 442 0.99 5.79 -26.61
CA ILE A 442 1.53 7.08 -26.15
C ILE A 442 1.83 8.01 -27.33
N ARG A 443 2.41 7.50 -28.42
CA ARG A 443 2.64 8.26 -29.65
C ARG A 443 1.32 8.77 -30.22
N ASN A 444 0.33 7.89 -30.38
CA ASN A 444 -1.01 8.24 -30.87
C ASN A 444 -1.65 9.37 -30.04
N ILE A 445 -1.52 9.32 -28.71
CA ILE A 445 -2.00 10.37 -27.81
C ILE A 445 -1.26 11.69 -28.07
N ARG A 446 0.07 11.67 -28.12
CA ARG A 446 0.91 12.85 -28.36
C ARG A 446 0.72 13.46 -29.75
N THR A 447 0.37 12.67 -30.76
CA THR A 447 0.10 13.16 -32.12
C THR A 447 -1.39 13.46 -32.36
N ASN A 448 -2.25 13.17 -31.39
CA ASN A 448 -3.71 13.29 -31.51
C ASN A 448 -4.31 12.46 -32.67
N THR A 449 -3.75 11.28 -32.96
CA THR A 449 -4.15 10.41 -34.08
C THR A 449 -4.35 8.96 -33.65
N GLY A 450 -5.05 8.17 -34.47
CA GLY A 450 -5.18 6.71 -34.28
C GLY A 450 -5.91 6.30 -32.99
N LEU A 451 -5.64 5.06 -32.55
CA LEU A 451 -6.22 4.47 -31.35
C LEU A 451 -5.60 5.10 -30.09
N ARG A 452 -6.44 5.77 -29.30
CA ARG A 452 -6.07 6.45 -28.04
C ARG A 452 -6.99 6.04 -26.89
N THR A 453 -8.25 5.81 -27.26
CA THR A 453 -9.33 5.36 -26.40
C THR A 453 -10.11 4.27 -27.16
N PRO A 454 -10.57 3.18 -26.50
CA PRO A 454 -11.12 2.03 -27.21
C PRO A 454 -12.32 2.32 -28.14
N LEU A 455 -13.22 3.22 -27.76
CA LEU A 455 -14.45 3.53 -28.48
C LEU A 455 -14.58 5.04 -28.76
N LEU A 456 -13.45 5.69 -29.06
CA LEU A 456 -13.37 7.14 -29.25
C LEU A 456 -14.45 7.65 -30.23
N ASN A 457 -15.17 8.71 -29.83
CA ASN A 457 -16.22 9.38 -30.61
C ASN A 457 -17.47 8.54 -30.95
N ARG A 458 -17.65 7.36 -30.35
CA ARG A 458 -18.91 6.59 -30.44
C ARG A 458 -19.99 7.17 -29.52
N THR A 459 -20.48 8.36 -29.87
CA THR A 459 -21.50 9.08 -29.08
C THR A 459 -22.84 8.36 -29.01
N ASP A 460 -23.11 7.45 -29.96
CA ASP A 460 -24.25 6.53 -29.94
C ASP A 460 -24.23 5.60 -28.72
N LEU A 461 -23.05 5.33 -28.15
CA LEU A 461 -22.89 4.50 -26.96
C LEU A 461 -22.99 5.30 -25.65
N ARG A 462 -23.21 6.62 -25.70
CA ARG A 462 -23.24 7.46 -24.49
C ARG A 462 -24.41 7.15 -23.57
N ASN A 463 -25.55 6.71 -24.09
CA ASN A 463 -26.74 6.37 -23.31
C ASN A 463 -27.18 4.94 -23.63
N SER A 464 -27.52 4.14 -22.63
CA SER A 464 -28.07 2.79 -22.85
C SER A 464 -29.51 2.79 -23.35
N GLN A 465 -30.26 3.88 -23.06
CA GLN A 465 -31.60 4.10 -23.57
C GLN A 465 -31.77 5.55 -24.04
N PRO A 466 -32.22 5.79 -25.30
CA PRO A 466 -32.75 7.09 -25.68
C PRO A 466 -33.98 7.38 -24.80
N TYR A 467 -34.17 8.63 -24.37
CA TYR A 467 -35.27 9.12 -23.49
C TYR A 467 -35.08 9.16 -21.96
N ARG A 468 -33.85 8.98 -21.42
CA ARG A 468 -33.47 9.31 -20.02
C ARG A 468 -34.51 8.86 -18.97
N MET A 469 -34.44 7.61 -18.53
CA MET A 469 -35.30 7.08 -17.47
C MET A 469 -35.14 7.86 -16.14
N ASN A 470 -35.93 8.91 -15.94
CA ASN A 470 -36.27 9.43 -14.62
C ASN A 470 -37.75 9.10 -14.32
N PRO A 471 -38.07 7.82 -14.05
CA PRO A 471 -39.45 7.36 -13.93
C PRO A 471 -40.22 8.01 -12.77
N TYR A 472 -39.53 8.72 -11.87
CA TYR A 472 -40.10 9.39 -10.70
C TYR A 472 -40.01 10.92 -10.74
N GLY A 473 -39.55 11.52 -11.85
CA GLY A 473 -39.49 12.97 -12.02
C GLY A 473 -38.60 13.69 -10.99
N LEU A 474 -37.66 12.99 -10.36
CA LEU A 474 -36.76 13.57 -9.35
C LEU A 474 -35.81 14.56 -10.03
N GLN A 475 -36.06 15.85 -9.85
CA GLN A 475 -35.35 16.95 -10.53
C GLN A 475 -33.89 17.14 -10.04
N SER A 476 -33.47 16.42 -8.98
CA SER A 476 -32.11 16.49 -8.42
C SER A 476 -31.50 15.09 -8.26
N GLY A 477 -30.40 14.85 -8.97
CA GLY A 477 -29.63 13.59 -8.94
C GLY A 477 -29.56 12.95 -10.33
N SER A 478 -28.37 12.56 -10.78
CA SER A 478 -28.08 11.99 -12.11
C SER A 478 -28.71 10.60 -12.33
N TRP A 479 -30.04 10.50 -12.40
CA TRP A 479 -30.78 9.30 -12.85
C TRP A 479 -30.79 9.19 -14.38
N VAL A 480 -29.65 9.46 -15.03
CA VAL A 480 -29.48 9.27 -16.46
C VAL A 480 -28.92 7.89 -16.71
N THR A 481 -29.55 7.13 -17.60
CA THR A 481 -29.01 5.91 -18.19
C THR A 481 -27.74 6.24 -18.96
N ASN A 482 -26.57 6.11 -18.33
CA ASN A 482 -25.29 6.29 -19.03
C ASN A 482 -24.92 4.95 -19.69
N GLY A 483 -24.65 4.95 -20.99
CA GLY A 483 -24.14 3.77 -21.69
C GLY A 483 -22.65 3.58 -21.39
N LEU A 484 -21.85 3.29 -22.41
CA LEU A 484 -20.40 3.10 -22.29
C LEU A 484 -19.60 4.42 -22.16
N ASP A 485 -20.23 5.53 -21.75
CA ASP A 485 -19.50 6.71 -21.26
C ASP A 485 -19.03 6.49 -19.82
N ALA A 486 -18.28 5.41 -19.63
CA ALA A 486 -17.74 4.95 -18.37
C ALA A 486 -16.21 5.06 -18.38
N GLY A 487 -15.59 5.11 -17.20
CA GLY A 487 -14.14 5.10 -17.06
C GLY A 487 -13.55 3.70 -17.15
N GLY A 488 -12.37 3.60 -17.75
CA GLY A 488 -11.54 2.40 -17.80
C GLY A 488 -10.17 2.66 -17.20
N THR A 489 -9.52 1.64 -16.66
CA THR A 489 -8.16 1.75 -16.14
C THR A 489 -7.37 0.49 -16.41
N PHE A 490 -6.16 0.69 -16.92
CA PHE A 490 -5.12 -0.32 -17.06
C PHE A 490 -3.88 0.12 -16.29
N SER A 491 -3.32 -0.81 -15.52
CA SER A 491 -2.06 -0.62 -14.81
C SER A 491 -1.19 -1.86 -14.97
N SER A 492 0.09 -1.65 -15.24
CA SER A 492 1.11 -2.69 -15.19
C SER A 492 2.40 -2.10 -14.65
N GLU A 493 2.96 -2.79 -13.67
CA GLU A 493 4.23 -2.44 -13.05
C GLU A 493 5.07 -3.72 -12.99
N LYS A 494 6.26 -3.69 -13.62
CA LYS A 494 7.23 -4.78 -13.54
C LYS A 494 8.49 -4.25 -12.87
N ARG A 495 8.90 -4.86 -11.77
CA ARG A 495 10.08 -4.45 -10.98
C ARG A 495 11.12 -5.57 -10.99
N LEU A 496 12.37 -5.19 -11.25
CA LEU A 496 13.54 -6.04 -11.05
C LEU A 496 14.46 -5.32 -10.06
N THR A 497 14.64 -5.89 -8.87
CA THR A 497 15.51 -5.32 -7.83
C THR A 497 16.62 -6.30 -7.50
N GLY A 498 17.85 -5.82 -7.45
CA GLY A 498 19.01 -6.56 -6.96
C GLY A 498 19.67 -5.78 -5.84
N ARG A 499 19.96 -6.47 -4.73
CA ARG A 499 20.65 -5.92 -3.58
C ARG A 499 21.79 -6.86 -3.20
N VAL A 500 22.97 -6.31 -2.99
CA VAL A 500 24.14 -7.04 -2.49
C VAL A 500 24.72 -6.28 -1.31
N GLN A 501 25.04 -7.03 -0.26
CA GLN A 501 25.52 -6.52 1.01
C GLN A 501 26.68 -7.39 1.48
N VAL A 502 27.70 -6.73 2.02
CA VAL A 502 28.83 -7.35 2.70
C VAL A 502 28.74 -6.97 4.16
N ASP A 503 28.55 -7.99 5.00
CA ASP A 503 28.59 -7.88 6.45
C ASP A 503 29.95 -8.38 6.94
N TRP A 504 30.77 -7.47 7.46
CA TRP A 504 32.12 -7.78 7.89
C TRP A 504 32.30 -7.48 9.38
N GLN A 505 32.32 -8.53 10.18
CA GLN A 505 32.76 -8.48 11.57
C GLN A 505 34.30 -8.51 11.58
N ALA A 506 34.92 -7.33 11.53
CA ALA A 506 36.38 -7.19 11.47
C ALA A 506 37.04 -7.62 12.78
N ASN A 507 36.40 -7.30 13.91
CA ASN A 507 36.80 -7.69 15.25
C ASN A 507 35.58 -7.63 16.19
N ARG A 508 35.81 -7.79 17.50
CA ARG A 508 34.76 -7.74 18.52
C ARG A 508 34.01 -6.40 18.58
N TYR A 509 34.66 -5.29 18.23
CA TYR A 509 34.09 -3.95 18.36
C TYR A 509 33.50 -3.45 17.04
N HIS A 510 34.15 -3.71 15.90
CA HIS A 510 33.74 -3.18 14.61
C HIS A 510 33.02 -4.22 13.75
N ARG A 511 31.81 -3.87 13.33
CA ARG A 511 31.03 -4.59 12.33
C ARG A 511 30.65 -3.62 11.21
N PHE A 512 31.35 -3.77 10.10
CA PHE A 512 31.08 -2.97 8.92
C PHE A 512 29.98 -3.57 8.06
N ASN A 513 29.16 -2.69 7.49
CA ASN A 513 28.10 -3.02 6.57
C ASN A 513 28.25 -2.17 5.32
N PHE A 514 28.51 -2.80 4.18
CA PHE A 514 28.60 -2.11 2.89
C PHE A 514 27.65 -2.76 1.92
N GLY A 515 27.06 -1.98 1.02
CA GLY A 515 26.23 -2.59 -0.01
C GLY A 515 25.73 -1.63 -1.06
N GLY A 516 25.04 -2.23 -2.02
CA GLY A 516 24.39 -1.55 -3.12
C GLY A 516 23.06 -2.18 -3.46
N GLU A 517 22.15 -1.34 -3.95
CA GLU A 517 20.85 -1.75 -4.48
C GLU A 517 20.65 -1.10 -5.85
N GLY A 518 20.12 -1.87 -6.80
CA GLY A 518 19.66 -1.37 -8.08
C GLY A 518 18.27 -1.87 -8.38
N ARG A 519 17.40 -0.98 -8.88
CA ARG A 519 16.04 -1.30 -9.28
C ARG A 519 15.73 -0.70 -10.64
N HIS A 520 15.27 -1.56 -11.54
CA HIS A 520 14.70 -1.19 -12.82
C HIS A 520 13.21 -1.46 -12.78
N THR A 521 12.40 -0.49 -13.20
CA THR A 521 10.95 -0.62 -13.20
C THR A 521 10.40 -0.25 -14.56
N THR A 522 9.48 -1.05 -15.08
CA THR A 522 8.68 -0.73 -16.27
C THR A 522 7.26 -0.44 -15.83
N LEU A 523 6.82 0.78 -16.09
CA LEU A 523 5.47 1.27 -15.76
C LEU A 523 4.68 1.48 -17.03
N ALA A 524 3.44 0.99 -17.04
CA ALA A 524 2.45 1.30 -18.05
C ALA A 524 1.13 1.61 -17.33
N TYR A 525 0.54 2.75 -17.65
CA TYR A 525 -0.73 3.19 -17.06
C TYR A 525 -1.60 3.83 -18.13
N TRP A 526 -2.90 3.57 -18.08
CA TRP A 526 -3.89 4.22 -18.90
C TRP A 526 -5.20 4.35 -18.13
N ASN A 527 -5.81 5.53 -18.18
CA ASN A 527 -7.10 5.84 -17.60
C ASN A 527 -7.83 6.82 -18.53
N SER A 528 -9.07 6.54 -18.88
CA SER A 528 -9.89 7.42 -19.72
C SER A 528 -11.36 7.01 -19.65
N SER A 529 -12.28 7.92 -20.03
CA SER A 529 -13.58 7.50 -20.57
C SER A 529 -13.37 6.65 -21.83
N PHE A 530 -14.27 5.71 -22.13
CA PHE A 530 -14.18 4.86 -23.33
C PHE A 530 -14.54 5.58 -24.63
N ILE A 531 -15.29 6.69 -24.56
CA ILE A 531 -15.77 7.39 -25.75
C ILE A 531 -15.21 8.81 -25.87
N THR A 532 -14.61 9.35 -24.81
CA THR A 532 -13.99 10.69 -24.77
C THR A 532 -12.57 10.65 -24.20
N GLN A 533 -11.77 11.69 -24.47
CA GLN A 533 -10.39 11.83 -23.99
C GLN A 533 -10.24 12.87 -22.88
N ILE A 534 -11.34 13.41 -22.38
CA ILE A 534 -11.30 14.47 -21.36
C ILE A 534 -10.78 13.86 -20.06
N PHE A 535 -9.78 14.48 -19.44
CA PHE A 535 -9.10 14.00 -18.23
C PHE A 535 -8.52 12.58 -18.35
N MET A 536 -8.20 12.14 -19.58
CA MET A 536 -7.44 10.91 -19.81
C MET A 536 -6.07 11.02 -19.13
N ASP A 537 -5.45 9.91 -18.75
CA ASP A 537 -4.06 9.87 -18.32
C ASP A 537 -3.41 8.61 -18.87
N ALA A 538 -2.21 8.71 -19.43
CA ALA A 538 -1.52 7.57 -19.98
C ALA A 538 -0.02 7.80 -20.04
N TYR A 539 0.76 6.78 -19.67
CA TYR A 539 2.21 6.82 -19.78
C TYR A 539 2.82 5.41 -19.85
N VAL A 540 3.95 5.30 -20.55
CA VAL A 540 4.86 4.15 -20.51
C VAL A 540 6.25 4.71 -20.20
N VAL A 541 6.87 4.27 -19.11
CA VAL A 541 8.20 4.75 -18.68
C VAL A 541 9.03 3.64 -18.03
N HIS A 542 10.35 3.85 -18.00
CA HIS A 542 11.32 2.88 -17.49
C HIS A 542 12.26 3.48 -16.43
N PRO A 543 11.74 3.89 -15.25
CA PRO A 543 12.57 4.50 -14.23
C PRO A 543 13.63 3.55 -13.68
N VAL A 544 14.76 4.15 -13.29
CA VAL A 544 15.88 3.47 -12.64
C VAL A 544 16.21 4.16 -11.32
N THR A 545 16.47 3.34 -10.31
CA THR A 545 16.93 3.81 -9.00
C THR A 545 18.11 2.98 -8.55
N TYR A 546 19.09 3.63 -7.95
CA TYR A 546 20.28 2.99 -7.39
C TYR A 546 20.52 3.53 -6.00
N ALA A 547 21.09 2.71 -5.14
CA ALA A 547 21.57 3.14 -3.84
C ALA A 547 22.88 2.44 -3.51
N ALA A 548 23.72 3.14 -2.74
CA ALA A 548 24.93 2.58 -2.15
C ALA A 548 25.03 3.04 -0.71
N TRP A 549 25.57 2.22 0.17
CA TRP A 549 25.72 2.58 1.58
C TRP A 549 26.96 1.99 2.21
N ALA A 550 27.36 2.63 3.30
CA ALA A 550 28.37 2.16 4.23
C ALA A 550 27.93 2.53 5.64
N ALA A 551 28.06 1.60 6.57
CA ALA A 551 27.90 1.83 7.99
C ALA A 551 28.94 1.05 8.79
N ASP A 552 29.29 1.58 9.96
CA ASP A 552 30.02 0.88 11.00
C ASP A 552 29.13 0.79 12.23
N ARG A 553 28.96 -0.43 12.73
CA ARG A 553 28.39 -0.70 14.05
C ARG A 553 29.54 -0.99 15.01
N LEU A 554 29.66 -0.14 16.01
CA LEU A 554 30.61 -0.23 17.10
C LEU A 554 29.94 -0.80 18.35
N ASP A 555 30.28 -2.02 18.73
CA ASP A 555 29.84 -2.67 19.97
C ASP A 555 30.89 -2.42 21.09
N LEU A 556 30.77 -1.29 21.80
CA LEU A 556 31.68 -0.84 22.86
C LEU A 556 31.31 -1.40 24.24
N GLY A 557 31.11 -2.72 24.31
CA GLY A 557 30.64 -3.40 25.52
C GLY A 557 29.14 -3.24 25.70
N ASP A 558 28.73 -2.38 26.63
CA ASP A 558 27.32 -2.09 26.89
C ASP A 558 26.78 -0.96 25.99
N VAL A 559 27.63 -0.21 25.27
CA VAL A 559 27.17 0.82 24.33
C VAL A 559 27.28 0.30 22.90
N VAL A 560 26.17 0.37 22.15
CA VAL A 560 26.12 0.07 20.72
C VAL A 560 25.92 1.37 19.96
N LEU A 561 26.86 1.70 19.08
CA LEU A 561 26.81 2.87 18.21
C LEU A 561 26.76 2.40 16.76
N GLU A 562 25.87 2.96 15.95
CA GLU A 562 25.85 2.74 14.52
C GLU A 562 25.85 4.06 13.78
N LEU A 563 26.85 4.24 12.93
CA LEU A 563 27.01 5.41 12.08
C LEU A 563 27.09 4.96 10.63
N GLY A 564 26.31 5.58 9.76
CA GLY A 564 26.34 5.27 8.34
C GLY A 564 25.81 6.39 7.46
N ALA A 565 26.08 6.26 6.17
CA ALA A 565 25.55 7.13 5.14
C ALA A 565 25.04 6.30 3.96
N ARG A 566 23.92 6.72 3.40
CA ARG A 566 23.31 6.13 2.20
C ARG A 566 23.28 7.18 1.09
N TYR A 567 23.78 6.81 -0.08
CA TYR A 567 23.62 7.55 -1.31
C TYR A 567 22.45 6.95 -2.09
N ASP A 568 21.47 7.78 -2.45
CA ASP A 568 20.32 7.39 -3.27
C ASP A 568 20.34 8.17 -4.58
N TYR A 569 20.07 7.48 -5.70
CA TYR A 569 20.03 7.99 -7.07
C TYR A 569 18.71 7.59 -7.72
N MET A 570 18.09 8.52 -8.46
CA MET A 570 16.91 8.23 -9.28
C MET A 570 16.99 8.96 -10.63
N ASN A 571 16.48 8.30 -11.67
CA ASN A 571 16.13 8.95 -12.93
C ASN A 571 14.84 8.32 -13.46
N ALA A 572 13.83 9.15 -13.70
CA ALA A 572 12.51 8.68 -14.11
C ALA A 572 12.45 8.16 -15.55
N LYS A 573 13.43 8.53 -16.39
CA LYS A 573 13.46 8.25 -17.84
C LYS A 573 12.15 8.66 -18.54
N ALA A 574 11.57 9.77 -18.07
CA ALA A 574 10.32 10.33 -18.58
C ALA A 574 10.57 11.61 -19.37
N LEU A 575 9.61 11.99 -20.20
CA LEU A 575 9.59 13.26 -20.92
C LEU A 575 8.46 14.13 -20.37
N PHE A 576 8.74 15.41 -20.13
CA PHE A 576 7.75 16.40 -19.71
C PHE A 576 7.67 17.53 -20.71
N SER A 577 6.46 17.94 -21.09
CA SER A 577 6.29 19.08 -22.00
C SER A 577 6.86 20.35 -21.39
N ASN A 578 7.51 21.20 -22.19
CA ASN A 578 8.15 22.44 -21.73
C ASN A 578 7.11 23.38 -21.11
N VAL A 579 5.95 23.46 -21.75
CA VAL A 579 4.74 24.11 -21.21
C VAL A 579 3.70 23.02 -20.96
N PRO A 580 3.31 22.77 -19.70
CA PRO A 580 2.32 21.75 -19.35
C PRO A 580 1.03 21.87 -20.15
N GLY A 581 0.55 20.74 -20.69
CA GLY A 581 -0.65 20.72 -21.51
C GLY A 581 -0.50 21.28 -22.94
N ARG A 582 0.72 21.61 -23.39
CA ARG A 582 1.01 22.00 -24.78
C ARG A 582 1.94 20.98 -25.42
N ILE A 583 1.36 20.04 -26.16
CA ILE A 583 2.07 18.98 -26.88
C ILE A 583 1.92 19.20 -28.39
N PHE A 584 0.86 18.68 -28.99
CA PHE A 584 0.60 18.87 -30.42
C PHE A 584 -0.11 20.19 -30.70
N SER A 585 -0.72 20.83 -29.69
CA SER A 585 -1.20 22.20 -29.81
C SER A 585 -0.09 23.25 -29.72
N ASN A 586 1.17 22.82 -29.48
CA ASN A 586 2.32 23.70 -29.51
C ASN A 586 2.73 23.99 -30.97
N PRO A 587 2.93 25.25 -31.38
CA PRO A 587 3.35 25.59 -32.75
C PRO A 587 4.68 24.96 -33.20
N ALA A 588 5.54 24.57 -32.25
CA ALA A 588 6.79 23.88 -32.54
C ALA A 588 6.60 22.38 -32.84
N TRP A 589 5.39 21.84 -32.67
CA TRP A 589 5.06 20.46 -33.00
C TRP A 589 4.77 20.30 -34.49
N GLN A 590 5.40 19.31 -35.14
CA GLN A 590 5.23 19.10 -36.57
C GLN A 590 4.01 18.22 -36.87
N ASN A 591 3.14 18.65 -37.79
CA ASN A 591 1.98 17.85 -38.23
C ASN A 591 2.38 16.47 -38.80
N ALA A 592 3.56 16.37 -39.42
CA ALA A 592 4.09 15.13 -39.96
C ALA A 592 4.50 14.10 -38.88
N ALA A 593 4.51 14.45 -37.60
CA ALA A 593 4.89 13.56 -36.50
C ALA A 593 3.98 12.31 -36.38
N ALA A 594 2.76 12.38 -36.88
CA ALA A 594 1.84 11.25 -36.93
C ALA A 594 2.30 10.12 -37.88
N THR A 595 3.04 10.45 -38.94
CA THR A 595 3.41 9.51 -40.02
C THR A 595 4.92 9.39 -40.26
N SER A 596 5.75 10.27 -39.70
CA SER A 596 7.21 10.25 -39.83
C SER A 596 7.90 10.20 -38.47
N ASP A 597 8.77 9.21 -38.29
CA ASP A 597 9.57 9.03 -37.07
C ASP A 597 10.57 10.16 -36.85
N ALA A 598 11.16 10.67 -37.94
CA ALA A 598 12.06 11.82 -37.89
C ALA A 598 11.32 13.08 -37.43
N ALA A 599 10.14 13.36 -37.98
CA ALA A 599 9.31 14.50 -37.57
C ALA A 599 8.84 14.38 -36.12
N TYR A 600 8.51 13.15 -35.67
CA TYR A 600 8.15 12.88 -34.28
C TYR A 600 9.33 13.12 -33.33
N ALA A 601 10.53 12.61 -33.65
CA ALA A 601 11.72 12.83 -32.85
C ALA A 601 12.09 14.33 -32.74
N GLN A 602 12.00 15.07 -33.84
CA GLN A 602 12.21 16.53 -33.85
C GLN A 602 11.16 17.28 -33.01
N SER A 603 9.90 16.87 -33.10
CA SER A 603 8.81 17.47 -32.30
C SER A 603 8.98 17.19 -30.80
N LEU A 604 9.40 15.98 -30.43
CA LEU A 604 9.75 15.65 -29.05
C LEU A 604 10.89 16.54 -28.54
N ALA A 605 11.96 16.71 -29.33
CA ALA A 605 13.09 17.56 -28.94
C ALA A 605 12.71 19.04 -28.78
N ALA A 606 11.74 19.54 -29.57
CA ALA A 606 11.30 20.94 -29.49
C ALA A 606 10.33 21.21 -28.32
N VAL A 607 9.47 20.24 -28.00
CA VAL A 607 8.33 20.45 -27.07
C VAL A 607 8.52 19.77 -25.71
N PHE A 608 9.40 18.78 -25.59
CA PHE A 608 9.65 18.07 -24.33
C PHE A 608 11.07 18.27 -23.81
N THR A 609 11.19 18.19 -22.48
CA THR A 609 12.45 18.06 -21.75
C THR A 609 12.49 16.72 -21.03
N GLY A 610 13.64 16.04 -21.09
CA GLY A 610 13.87 14.80 -20.35
C GLY A 610 14.02 15.04 -18.85
N ALA A 611 13.47 14.12 -18.06
CA ALA A 611 13.63 14.13 -16.60
C ALA A 611 15.12 14.09 -16.22
N GLN A 612 15.51 14.97 -15.30
CA GLN A 612 16.86 15.06 -14.78
C GLN A 612 17.15 13.90 -13.82
N THR A 613 18.44 13.70 -13.59
CA THR A 613 18.91 12.79 -12.56
C THR A 613 18.88 13.50 -11.21
N HIS A 614 18.30 12.85 -10.20
CA HIS A 614 18.32 13.33 -8.82
C HIS A 614 19.13 12.38 -7.96
N HIS A 615 19.91 12.93 -7.02
CA HIS A 615 20.66 12.15 -6.05
C HIS A 615 20.70 12.87 -4.69
N THR A 616 20.94 12.11 -3.63
CA THR A 616 21.01 12.64 -2.26
C THR A 616 21.82 11.73 -1.36
N ILE A 617 22.46 12.30 -0.34
CA ILE A 617 23.15 11.56 0.73
C ILE A 617 22.34 11.71 2.01
N SER A 618 22.11 10.59 2.68
CA SER A 618 21.26 10.45 3.85
C SER A 618 22.07 9.86 5.02
N PRO A 619 22.63 10.70 5.91
CA PRO A 619 23.35 10.22 7.10
C PRO A 619 22.39 9.65 8.15
N ARG A 620 22.87 8.66 8.91
CA ARG A 620 22.14 8.02 10.01
C ARG A 620 23.08 7.73 11.18
N LEU A 621 22.61 8.06 12.36
CA LEU A 621 23.27 7.83 13.64
C LEU A 621 22.26 7.15 14.57
N ARG A 622 22.64 6.03 15.17
CA ARG A 622 21.82 5.31 16.15
C ARG A 622 22.70 4.88 17.31
N VAL A 623 22.18 5.01 18.52
CA VAL A 623 22.90 4.68 19.75
C VAL A 623 21.95 3.91 20.65
N SER A 624 22.39 2.78 21.19
CA SER A 624 21.76 2.08 22.31
C SER A 624 22.77 1.95 23.43
N PHE A 625 22.34 2.19 24.66
CA PHE A 625 23.17 2.03 25.85
C PHE A 625 22.31 1.56 27.03
N PRO A 626 22.36 0.26 27.38
CA PRO A 626 21.90 -0.23 28.67
C PRO A 626 22.60 0.49 29.84
N ILE A 627 21.79 1.00 30.77
CA ILE A 627 22.26 1.50 32.07
C ILE A 627 22.30 0.36 33.09
N THR A 628 21.35 -0.58 32.99
CA THR A 628 21.26 -1.77 33.85
C THR A 628 20.86 -2.99 33.03
N GLU A 629 20.88 -4.19 33.61
CA GLU A 629 20.33 -5.40 32.96
C GLU A 629 18.82 -5.32 32.66
N SER A 630 18.14 -4.35 33.28
CA SER A 630 16.71 -4.10 33.17
C SER A 630 16.34 -2.80 32.48
N THR A 631 17.30 -1.94 32.12
CA THR A 631 17.02 -0.61 31.54
C THR A 631 17.93 -0.32 30.36
N ASP A 632 17.32 -0.07 29.21
CA ASP A 632 17.98 0.33 27.97
C ASP A 632 17.49 1.71 27.50
N PHE A 633 18.43 2.48 26.97
CA PHE A 633 18.18 3.76 26.34
C PHE A 633 18.58 3.70 24.87
N ARG A 634 17.76 4.30 24.02
CA ARG A 634 18.05 4.42 22.59
C ARG A 634 17.90 5.85 22.13
N LEU A 635 18.81 6.29 21.27
CA LEU A 635 18.78 7.59 20.61
C LEU A 635 19.02 7.37 19.13
N SER A 636 18.24 8.04 18.28
CA SER A 636 18.49 7.98 16.84
C SER A 636 18.25 9.31 16.13
N TYR A 637 19.06 9.54 15.10
CA TYR A 637 18.98 10.67 14.20
C TYR A 637 19.16 10.16 12.76
N SER A 638 18.20 10.42 11.89
CA SER A 638 18.27 9.92 10.51
C SER A 638 17.69 10.90 9.51
N HIS A 639 18.39 11.04 8.39
CA HIS A 639 17.85 11.61 7.16
C HIS A 639 17.26 10.46 6.35
N GLN A 640 16.06 10.65 5.84
CA GLN A 640 15.33 9.66 5.07
C GLN A 640 14.75 10.31 3.83
N VAL A 641 14.79 9.56 2.73
CA VAL A 641 14.32 10.03 1.43
C VAL A 641 13.44 8.97 0.79
N GLN A 642 12.50 9.44 -0.01
CA GLN A 642 11.56 8.60 -0.72
C GLN A 642 11.45 9.05 -2.16
N THR A 643 11.47 8.08 -3.06
CA THR A 643 11.20 8.32 -4.48
C THR A 643 9.75 8.78 -4.65
N PRO A 644 9.49 9.81 -5.48
CA PRO A 644 8.13 10.22 -5.78
C PRO A 644 7.25 9.04 -6.22
N ASP A 645 5.97 9.08 -5.86
CA ASP A 645 4.98 8.21 -6.49
C ASP A 645 4.92 8.54 -7.99
N PHE A 646 5.28 7.57 -8.83
CA PHE A 646 5.40 7.79 -10.28
C PHE A 646 4.05 8.06 -10.93
N ASN A 647 2.94 7.64 -10.32
CA ASN A 647 1.64 8.02 -10.82
C ASN A 647 1.43 9.52 -10.73
N THR A 648 1.61 10.07 -9.53
CA THR A 648 1.52 11.51 -9.29
C THR A 648 2.59 12.26 -10.10
N PHE A 649 3.81 11.74 -10.19
CA PHE A 649 4.95 12.29 -10.95
C PHE A 649 4.69 12.40 -12.46
N LEU A 650 3.95 11.44 -13.04
CA LEU A 650 3.72 11.33 -14.49
C LEU A 650 2.31 11.76 -14.92
N SER A 651 1.44 12.09 -13.97
CA SER A 651 0.03 12.36 -14.28
C SER A 651 -0.11 13.48 -15.30
N GLY A 652 -0.89 13.23 -16.35
CA GLY A 652 -1.12 14.22 -17.41
C GLY A 652 0.14 14.61 -18.21
N SER A 653 1.26 13.90 -18.06
CA SER A 653 2.51 14.18 -18.79
C SER A 653 2.36 14.12 -20.31
N ASN A 654 1.34 13.39 -20.79
CA ASN A 654 1.02 13.23 -22.21
C ASN A 654 -0.32 13.90 -22.61
N ASN A 655 -0.90 14.74 -21.75
CA ASN A 655 -2.16 15.43 -22.02
C ASN A 655 -1.95 16.76 -22.73
N ASP A 656 -2.94 17.15 -23.55
CA ASP A 656 -2.99 18.43 -24.24
C ASP A 656 -4.29 19.19 -23.92
N LEU A 657 -4.16 20.51 -23.72
CA LEU A 657 -5.26 21.43 -23.43
C LEU A 657 -6.31 21.52 -24.55
N SER A 658 -6.08 20.91 -25.72
CA SER A 658 -7.11 20.81 -26.76
C SER A 658 -8.27 19.87 -26.38
N PHE A 659 -8.04 18.90 -25.49
CA PHE A 659 -9.08 17.96 -25.03
C PHE A 659 -9.22 17.94 -23.50
N THR A 660 -8.30 18.54 -22.76
CA THR A 660 -8.41 18.78 -21.32
C THR A 660 -8.48 20.29 -21.01
N ASN A 661 -8.28 20.70 -19.76
CA ASN A 661 -8.20 22.09 -19.37
C ASN A 661 -7.11 22.33 -18.32
N THR A 662 -6.87 23.59 -17.95
CA THR A 662 -5.78 23.95 -17.02
C THR A 662 -6.01 23.49 -15.57
N ASN A 663 -7.22 23.02 -15.23
CA ASN A 663 -7.48 22.40 -13.93
C ASN A 663 -7.03 20.94 -13.87
N ASP A 664 -6.68 20.33 -15.01
CA ASP A 664 -6.08 18.99 -15.04
C ASP A 664 -4.72 18.98 -14.33
N GLN A 665 -4.28 17.81 -13.91
CA GLN A 665 -3.06 17.62 -13.13
C GLN A 665 -1.89 17.35 -14.06
N PHE A 666 -0.83 18.14 -13.94
CA PHE A 666 0.38 17.96 -14.74
C PHE A 666 1.58 17.66 -13.85
N GLY A 667 2.04 16.41 -13.92
CA GLY A 667 3.27 15.92 -13.34
C GLY A 667 4.49 16.68 -13.91
N ARG A 668 5.55 16.77 -13.10
CA ARG A 668 6.78 17.48 -13.42
C ARG A 668 7.97 16.71 -12.89
N ASP A 669 9.13 17.01 -13.47
CA ASP A 669 10.40 16.58 -12.91
C ASP A 669 10.66 17.26 -11.56
N ILE A 670 10.68 16.45 -10.51
CA ILE A 670 10.76 16.85 -9.10
C ILE A 670 11.73 15.92 -8.36
N THR A 671 12.29 16.39 -7.25
CA THR A 671 13.28 15.62 -6.47
C THR A 671 12.61 14.72 -5.43
N PHE A 672 13.42 13.94 -4.70
CA PHE A 672 12.98 13.09 -3.59
C PHE A 672 12.22 13.90 -2.54
N GLY A 673 11.16 13.31 -1.98
CA GLY A 673 10.63 13.83 -0.74
C GLY A 673 11.57 13.45 0.43
N LYS A 674 11.73 14.35 1.41
CA LYS A 674 12.75 14.25 2.47
C LYS A 674 12.15 14.44 3.86
N SER A 675 12.54 13.57 4.78
CA SER A 675 12.25 13.70 6.21
C SER A 675 13.52 13.58 7.05
N ILE A 676 13.53 14.31 8.17
CA ILE A 676 14.58 14.24 9.19
C ILE A 676 13.89 13.80 10.47
N GLN A 677 14.39 12.74 11.08
CA GLN A 677 13.80 12.15 12.27
C GLN A 677 14.80 12.09 13.41
N PHE A 678 14.33 12.49 14.59
CA PHE A 678 14.99 12.30 15.88
C PHE A 678 14.09 11.47 16.80
N GLU A 679 14.69 10.54 17.54
CA GLU A 679 14.00 9.74 18.55
C GLU A 679 14.88 9.56 19.78
N PHE A 680 14.23 9.59 20.95
CA PHE A 680 14.78 9.14 22.22
C PHE A 680 13.80 8.13 22.84
N GLY A 681 14.29 6.94 23.19
CA GLY A 681 13.49 5.86 23.78
C GLY A 681 14.11 5.30 25.04
N VAL A 682 13.26 4.83 25.95
CA VAL A 682 13.64 4.17 27.21
C VAL A 682 12.81 2.92 27.37
N ARG A 683 13.46 1.79 27.57
CA ARG A 683 12.83 0.50 27.85
C ARG A 683 13.27 0.01 29.22
N HIS A 684 12.31 -0.23 30.10
CA HIS A 684 12.55 -0.69 31.46
C HIS A 684 11.75 -1.95 31.79
N ALA A 685 12.41 -3.01 32.21
CA ALA A 685 11.81 -4.23 32.72
C ALA A 685 11.82 -4.22 34.26
N PHE A 686 10.66 -4.00 34.87
CA PHE A 686 10.52 -4.02 36.33
C PHE A 686 10.71 -5.44 36.89
N ASN A 687 10.27 -6.43 36.13
CA ASN A 687 10.50 -7.86 36.34
C ASN A 687 10.32 -8.58 34.99
N PRO A 688 10.59 -9.89 34.90
CA PRO A 688 10.43 -10.62 33.65
C PRO A 688 9.03 -10.59 33.02
N ASP A 689 8.03 -10.23 33.81
CA ASP A 689 6.63 -10.21 33.43
C ASP A 689 6.06 -8.79 33.30
N LEU A 690 6.85 -7.72 33.46
CA LEU A 690 6.38 -6.34 33.38
C LEU A 690 7.42 -5.44 32.74
N VAL A 691 7.13 -5.00 31.53
CA VAL A 691 8.03 -4.18 30.69
C VAL A 691 7.31 -2.91 30.25
N LEU A 692 7.97 -1.78 30.42
CA LEU A 692 7.52 -0.47 29.95
C LEU A 692 8.50 0.05 28.90
N ASP A 693 7.99 0.44 27.74
CA ASP A 693 8.73 1.12 26.67
C ASP A 693 8.09 2.48 26.41
N ILE A 694 8.91 3.54 26.42
CA ILE A 694 8.50 4.91 26.16
C ILE A 694 9.41 5.47 25.08
N ALA A 695 8.85 6.06 24.03
CA ALA A 695 9.61 6.74 22.97
C ALA A 695 9.07 8.14 22.67
N ALA A 696 9.94 9.14 22.72
CA ALA A 696 9.68 10.50 22.28
C ALA A 696 10.32 10.72 20.90
N TYR A 697 9.59 11.35 19.98
CA TYR A 697 10.10 11.57 18.63
C TYR A 697 9.72 12.94 18.06
N ASN A 698 10.58 13.44 17.17
CA ASN A 698 10.33 14.57 16.30
C ASN A 698 10.71 14.19 14.87
N LYS A 699 9.75 14.28 13.94
CA LYS A 699 9.93 14.05 12.50
C LYS A 699 9.58 15.34 11.78
N ASP A 700 10.55 15.94 11.11
CA ASP A 700 10.36 17.10 10.24
C ASP A 700 10.29 16.63 8.78
N LYS A 701 9.18 16.95 8.09
CA LYS A 701 9.03 16.76 6.65
C LYS A 701 9.51 18.04 5.97
N VAL A 702 10.71 17.98 5.38
CA VAL A 702 11.40 19.14 4.82
C VAL A 702 10.87 19.49 3.43
N SER A 703 10.52 18.47 2.65
CA SER A 703 10.10 18.60 1.26
C SER A 703 9.26 17.40 0.87
N ASP A 704 8.06 17.63 0.36
CA ASP A 704 7.15 16.59 -0.10
C ASP A 704 6.29 17.07 -1.28
N LEU A 705 5.61 16.13 -1.93
CA LEU A 705 4.81 16.29 -3.13
C LEU A 705 3.60 17.20 -2.88
N ALA A 706 3.43 18.21 -3.74
CA ALA A 706 2.25 19.07 -3.75
C ALA A 706 1.98 19.68 -5.13
N TYR A 707 0.72 19.67 -5.55
CA TYR A 707 0.30 20.47 -6.70
C TYR A 707 0.20 21.95 -6.33
N ARG A 708 0.66 22.80 -7.25
CA ARG A 708 0.58 24.26 -7.16
C ARG A 708 0.16 24.82 -8.51
N ILE A 709 -0.60 25.92 -8.49
CA ILE A 709 -0.89 26.67 -9.71
C ILE A 709 0.34 27.50 -10.05
N LYS A 710 0.92 27.29 -11.23
CA LYS A 710 2.06 28.06 -11.73
C LYS A 710 1.71 28.73 -13.06
N PRO A 711 2.15 29.99 -13.26
CA PRO A 711 2.01 30.67 -14.54
C PRO A 711 3.05 30.17 -15.54
N TYR A 712 2.64 30.01 -16.79
CA TYR A 712 3.47 29.69 -17.95
C TYR A 712 3.08 30.58 -19.12
N ASP A 713 4.03 30.96 -19.97
CA ASP A 713 3.70 31.66 -21.22
C ASP A 713 3.11 30.68 -22.23
N ASP A 714 2.02 31.07 -22.91
CA ASP A 714 1.35 30.22 -23.89
C ASP A 714 2.05 30.28 -25.26
N PRO A 715 2.75 29.22 -25.70
CA PRO A 715 3.39 29.23 -27.00
C PRO A 715 2.37 29.29 -28.16
N GLY A 716 1.14 28.82 -27.94
CA GLY A 716 0.08 28.89 -28.95
C GLY A 716 -0.59 30.26 -29.05
N ASN A 717 -0.42 31.13 -28.06
CA ASN A 717 -0.97 32.50 -28.04
C ASN A 717 0.02 33.44 -27.33
N PRO A 718 1.04 33.95 -28.05
CA PRO A 718 2.05 34.83 -27.45
C PRO A 718 1.42 36.02 -26.70
N GLY A 719 1.88 36.28 -25.47
CA GLY A 719 1.32 37.32 -24.59
C GLY A 719 0.20 36.85 -23.65
N ARG A 720 -0.27 35.60 -23.77
CA ARG A 720 -1.20 34.98 -22.82
C ARG A 720 -0.45 34.14 -21.79
N THR A 721 -0.81 34.29 -20.51
CA THR A 721 -0.30 33.43 -19.43
C THR A 721 -1.29 32.31 -19.10
N LEU A 722 -0.81 31.07 -19.08
CA LEU A 722 -1.54 29.88 -18.63
C LEU A 722 -1.24 29.62 -17.15
N ASN A 723 -2.28 29.59 -16.32
CA ASN A 723 -2.17 29.16 -14.93
C ASN A 723 -2.54 27.69 -14.84
N VAL A 724 -1.56 26.83 -14.62
CA VAL A 724 -1.72 25.37 -14.71
C VAL A 724 -1.39 24.69 -13.39
N ASN A 725 -2.14 23.65 -13.03
CA ASN A 725 -1.85 22.82 -11.86
C ASN A 725 -0.66 21.91 -12.13
N VAL A 726 0.50 22.23 -11.54
CA VAL A 726 1.74 21.46 -11.72
C VAL A 726 2.24 20.88 -10.42
N LEU A 727 2.87 19.70 -10.52
CA LEU A 727 3.49 19.05 -9.37
C LEU A 727 4.77 19.78 -8.94
N THR A 728 4.98 19.92 -7.63
CA THR A 728 6.14 20.57 -7.01
C THR A 728 6.55 19.85 -5.72
N ASN A 729 7.76 20.14 -5.21
CA ASN A 729 8.24 19.71 -3.88
C ASN A 729 7.95 20.76 -2.79
N ALA A 730 6.77 21.38 -2.81
CA ALA A 730 6.46 22.55 -1.98
C ALA A 730 5.71 22.24 -0.68
N ASP A 731 5.49 20.96 -0.35
CA ASP A 731 4.87 20.58 0.92
C ASP A 731 5.90 20.37 2.02
N PHE A 732 5.56 20.80 3.24
CA PHE A 732 6.40 20.65 4.41
C PHE A 732 5.54 20.56 5.67
N GLY A 733 6.08 19.94 6.70
CA GLY A 733 5.35 19.71 7.94
C GLY A 733 6.21 19.09 9.02
N TYR A 734 5.57 18.72 10.12
CA TYR A 734 6.22 18.01 11.22
C TYR A 734 5.25 17.07 11.92
N ALA A 735 5.79 16.06 12.57
CA ALA A 735 5.09 15.17 13.48
C ALA A 735 5.91 14.99 14.76
N ARG A 736 5.29 15.25 15.91
CA ARG A 736 5.91 15.12 17.23
C ARG A 736 5.02 14.29 18.11
N GLY A 737 5.59 13.42 18.92
CA GLY A 737 4.77 12.58 19.78
C GLY A 737 5.54 11.81 20.84
N LEU A 738 4.74 11.12 21.65
CA LEU A 738 5.14 10.21 22.71
C LEU A 738 4.39 8.89 22.51
N ASP A 739 5.14 7.81 22.39
CA ASP A 739 4.66 6.44 22.33
C ASP A 739 4.91 5.76 23.68
N PHE A 740 3.92 5.05 24.20
CA PHE A 740 3.96 4.28 25.44
C PHE A 740 3.49 2.86 25.17
N LYS A 741 4.22 1.87 25.67
CA LYS A 741 3.84 0.46 25.62
C LYS A 741 4.13 -0.21 26.95
N LEU A 742 3.12 -0.84 27.54
CA LEU A 742 3.24 -1.62 28.77
C LEU A 742 2.84 -3.07 28.49
N ASP A 743 3.81 -3.98 28.58
CA ASP A 743 3.58 -5.42 28.46
C ASP A 743 3.58 -6.04 29.87
N ARG A 744 2.48 -6.70 30.24
CA ARG A 744 2.29 -7.40 31.52
C ARG A 744 1.85 -8.84 31.28
N ARG A 745 2.67 -9.79 31.75
CA ARG A 745 2.30 -11.19 31.86
C ARG A 745 1.84 -11.49 33.29
N VAL A 746 0.74 -12.21 33.46
CA VAL A 746 0.26 -12.67 34.77
C VAL A 746 0.17 -14.19 34.73
N GLY A 747 1.27 -14.83 35.12
CA GLY A 747 1.43 -16.27 35.07
C GLY A 747 1.32 -16.81 33.64
N ASN A 748 0.54 -17.88 33.46
CA ASN A 748 0.32 -18.52 32.16
C ASN A 748 -1.07 -18.22 31.58
N TRP A 749 -1.87 -17.38 32.25
CA TRP A 749 -3.30 -17.23 31.96
C TRP A 749 -3.61 -15.93 31.23
N PHE A 750 -2.91 -14.85 31.59
CA PHE A 750 -3.11 -13.53 30.99
C PHE A 750 -1.80 -12.97 30.45
N ASN A 751 -1.87 -12.50 29.21
CA ASN A 751 -0.86 -11.64 28.61
C ASN A 751 -1.58 -10.36 28.17
N THR A 752 -1.17 -9.23 28.71
CA THR A 752 -1.81 -7.93 28.48
C THR A 752 -0.77 -6.97 27.91
N SER A 753 -1.11 -6.33 26.80
CA SER A 753 -0.34 -5.24 26.21
C SER A 753 -1.21 -3.99 26.16
N LEU A 754 -0.73 -2.90 26.73
CA LEU A 754 -1.36 -1.59 26.66
C LEU A 754 -0.46 -0.66 25.85
N ALA A 755 -0.98 -0.20 24.71
CA ALA A 755 -0.30 0.76 23.83
C ALA A 755 -1.05 2.09 23.84
N TYR A 756 -0.32 3.20 23.96
CA TYR A 756 -0.86 4.55 23.87
C TYR A 756 0.10 5.43 23.08
N THR A 757 -0.44 6.23 22.16
CA THR A 757 0.34 7.21 21.39
C THR A 757 -0.34 8.57 21.47
N PHE A 758 0.44 9.58 21.82
CA PHE A 758 0.04 10.97 21.70
C PHE A 758 0.90 11.60 20.60
N GLN A 759 0.27 12.10 19.54
CA GLN A 759 0.98 12.72 18.44
C GLN A 759 0.28 13.99 17.94
N ILE A 760 1.08 14.96 17.52
CA ILE A 760 0.66 16.16 16.82
C ILE A 760 1.37 16.16 15.47
N ALA A 761 0.60 15.94 14.41
CA ALA A 761 1.07 16.04 13.03
C ALA A 761 0.45 17.27 12.36
N ARG A 762 1.28 18.15 11.80
CA ARG A 762 0.86 19.30 11.00
C ARG A 762 1.59 19.27 9.67
N ASN A 763 0.85 19.39 8.58
CA ASN A 763 1.40 19.43 7.23
C ASN A 763 0.67 20.51 6.43
N THR A 764 1.31 21.09 5.42
CA THR A 764 0.65 22.04 4.51
C THR A 764 -0.46 21.40 3.69
N GLY A 765 -0.38 20.09 3.42
CA GLY A 765 -1.47 19.27 2.87
C GLY A 765 -1.56 17.87 3.48
N SER A 766 -2.76 17.28 3.54
CA SER A 766 -2.95 15.87 3.90
C SER A 766 -2.49 14.92 2.78
N ASP A 767 -2.52 15.39 1.55
CA ASP A 767 -2.15 14.68 0.32
C ASP A 767 -1.67 15.72 -0.72
N PRO A 768 -1.01 15.30 -1.82
CA PRO A 768 -0.49 16.21 -2.84
C PRO A 768 -1.55 17.13 -3.49
N PHE A 769 -2.83 16.74 -3.46
CA PHE A 769 -3.96 17.45 -4.06
C PHE A 769 -4.68 18.37 -3.08
N SER A 770 -4.35 18.32 -1.78
CA SER A 770 -5.01 19.11 -0.72
C SER A 770 -5.10 20.61 -1.06
N TYR A 771 -4.06 21.20 -1.65
CA TYR A 771 -4.07 22.61 -2.08
C TYR A 771 -5.13 22.89 -3.16
N LEU A 772 -5.25 22.00 -4.16
CA LEU A 772 -6.24 22.11 -5.23
C LEU A 772 -7.66 21.95 -4.66
N ASN A 773 -7.86 20.98 -3.77
CA ASN A 773 -9.15 20.69 -3.16
C ASN A 773 -9.64 21.82 -2.24
N THR A 774 -8.74 22.43 -1.46
CA THR A 774 -9.07 23.54 -0.54
C THR A 774 -9.46 24.81 -1.30
N SER A 775 -8.90 25.00 -2.49
CA SER A 775 -9.16 26.13 -3.39
C SER A 775 -10.33 25.87 -4.38
N SER A 776 -10.83 24.64 -4.42
CA SER A 776 -11.86 24.23 -5.38
C SER A 776 -13.22 24.87 -5.03
N ARG A 777 -13.75 25.68 -5.96
CA ARG A 777 -15.12 26.18 -5.90
C ARG A 777 -16.08 25.02 -6.16
N GLN A 778 -16.55 24.34 -5.12
CA GLN A 778 -17.69 23.44 -5.29
C GLN A 778 -18.99 24.25 -5.27
N ILE A 779 -19.65 24.31 -6.41
CA ILE A 779 -21.04 24.77 -6.52
C ILE A 779 -21.90 23.65 -5.93
N SER A 780 -22.58 23.95 -4.83
CA SER A 780 -23.61 23.05 -4.30
C SER A 780 -24.68 22.86 -5.37
N GLN A 781 -24.81 21.65 -5.91
CA GLN A 781 -25.82 21.33 -6.93
C GLN A 781 -27.27 21.50 -6.42
N VAL A 782 -27.45 21.64 -5.10
CA VAL A 782 -28.76 21.86 -4.47
C VAL A 782 -29.07 23.36 -4.30
N THR A 783 -28.06 24.22 -4.16
CA THR A 783 -28.28 25.64 -3.78
C THR A 783 -27.63 26.66 -4.72
N GLY A 784 -26.81 26.25 -5.68
CA GLY A 784 -26.08 27.15 -6.57
C GLY A 784 -24.98 27.98 -5.89
N ALA A 785 -24.81 27.86 -4.56
CA ALA A 785 -23.81 28.60 -3.81
C ALA A 785 -22.44 27.89 -3.85
N THR A 786 -21.37 28.68 -3.94
CA THR A 786 -19.99 28.22 -3.77
C THR A 786 -19.76 27.89 -2.29
N GLY A 787 -19.69 26.61 -1.97
CA GLY A 787 -19.54 26.11 -0.60
C GLY A 787 -18.19 25.46 -0.36
N CYS A 788 -17.51 25.86 0.71
CA CYS A 788 -16.32 25.19 1.23
C CYS A 788 -16.75 23.94 2.01
N ARG A 789 -16.21 22.76 1.67
CA ARG A 789 -16.51 21.50 2.37
C ARG A 789 -15.47 21.28 3.47
N ARG A 790 -15.83 21.40 4.75
CA ARG A 790 -15.07 20.75 5.83
C ARG A 790 -15.98 19.97 6.76
N ARG A 791 -15.66 18.69 6.93
CA ARG A 791 -16.12 17.83 8.04
C ARG A 791 -15.48 18.33 9.34
N SER A 792 -15.99 19.42 9.90
CA SER A 792 -15.85 19.75 11.32
C SER A 792 -16.79 20.91 11.62
N SER A 793 -17.57 20.78 12.67
CA SER A 793 -18.61 21.71 13.10
C SER A 793 -18.09 23.16 13.26
N ARG A 794 -18.90 24.10 12.75
CA ARG A 794 -18.85 25.59 12.87
C ARG A 794 -18.11 26.35 11.76
N CYS A 795 -18.87 26.89 10.81
CA CYS A 795 -18.57 28.16 10.13
C CYS A 795 -19.80 29.09 10.22
N ARG A 796 -19.56 30.36 10.58
CA ARG A 796 -20.56 31.44 10.59
C ARG A 796 -20.38 32.23 9.29
N TRP A 797 -21.48 32.47 8.58
CA TRP A 797 -21.51 33.23 7.34
C TRP A 797 -21.25 34.72 7.60
N THR A 798 -20.30 35.31 6.90
CA THR A 798 -20.24 36.77 6.71
C THR A 798 -20.33 37.06 5.22
N THR A 799 -21.49 37.54 4.79
CA THR A 799 -21.72 38.06 3.44
C THR A 799 -21.18 39.49 3.36
N SER A 800 -20.14 39.73 2.55
CA SER A 800 -19.84 41.07 2.06
C SER A 800 -20.61 41.29 0.76
N ALA A 801 -21.54 42.25 0.78
CA ALA A 801 -22.29 42.66 -0.41
C ALA A 801 -21.45 43.70 -1.19
N SER A 802 -21.08 43.38 -2.43
CA SER A 802 -20.63 44.37 -3.40
C SER A 802 -21.85 44.92 -4.15
N THR A 803 -22.12 46.20 -3.95
CA THR A 803 -23.13 46.97 -4.69
C THR A 803 -22.67 47.19 -6.12
N THR A 804 -23.47 46.75 -7.10
CA THR A 804 -23.39 47.26 -8.48
C THR A 804 -24.79 47.59 -8.97
N SER A 805 -24.99 48.87 -9.29
CA SER A 805 -26.21 49.51 -9.76
C SER A 805 -26.49 49.19 -11.23
N TRP A 806 -27.69 48.72 -11.57
CA TRP A 806 -28.23 48.81 -12.93
C TRP A 806 -29.69 49.28 -12.93
N ALA A 807 -29.98 50.16 -13.88
CA ALA A 807 -31.11 51.06 -13.97
C ALA A 807 -32.46 50.37 -14.24
N ARG A 808 -33.53 51.01 -13.74
CA ARG A 808 -34.94 50.69 -14.01
C ARG A 808 -35.46 51.48 -15.21
N SER A 809 -36.34 50.86 -16.00
CA SER A 809 -37.53 51.52 -16.59
C SER A 809 -38.77 50.60 -16.46
N PRO A 810 -40.00 51.14 -16.47
CA PRO A 810 -41.12 50.57 -15.69
C PRO A 810 -42.33 50.12 -16.53
N SER A 811 -43.21 49.29 -15.96
CA SER A 811 -44.70 49.40 -15.91
C SER A 811 -45.35 48.03 -15.52
N PRO A 812 -46.67 47.92 -15.20
CA PRO A 812 -47.11 47.81 -13.80
C PRO A 812 -48.20 46.73 -13.53
N SER A 813 -48.60 46.63 -12.26
CA SER A 813 -49.81 45.98 -11.71
C SER A 813 -49.77 44.44 -11.62
N ARG A 814 -50.25 43.76 -10.57
CA ARG A 814 -51.37 44.03 -9.65
C ARG A 814 -51.06 43.56 -8.22
N ALA A 815 -51.64 44.29 -7.28
CA ALA A 815 -51.68 44.01 -5.84
C ALA A 815 -52.63 42.86 -5.46
N ILE A 816 -52.47 42.37 -4.21
CA ILE A 816 -53.39 41.76 -3.22
C ILE A 816 -52.53 40.74 -2.43
N GLY A 817 -52.40 40.71 -1.11
CA GLY A 817 -53.01 41.43 -0.01
C GLY A 817 -52.31 41.02 1.31
N ARG A 818 -52.31 41.94 2.27
CA ARG A 818 -51.77 41.84 3.64
C ARG A 818 -52.21 40.60 4.42
N ARG A 819 -51.31 40.05 5.25
CA ARG A 819 -51.52 40.01 6.72
C ARG A 819 -50.23 39.81 7.50
N THR A 820 -50.06 40.70 8.47
CA THR A 820 -48.99 40.87 9.47
C THR A 820 -49.22 40.08 10.74
N ARG A 821 -48.14 39.58 11.38
CA ARG A 821 -47.89 39.50 12.84
C ARG A 821 -46.37 39.24 13.02
N ARG A 822 -45.52 40.21 13.43
CA ARG A 822 -45.15 40.64 14.81
C ARG A 822 -45.10 39.45 15.79
N GLY A 823 -44.06 39.17 16.58
CA GLY A 823 -42.76 39.81 16.89
C GLY A 823 -41.93 38.77 17.69
N GLY A 824 -40.61 38.89 17.79
CA GLY A 824 -39.98 39.52 18.96
C GLY A 824 -38.53 39.04 19.13
N ARG A 825 -37.69 39.95 19.59
CA ARG A 825 -36.22 39.91 19.73
C ARG A 825 -35.72 39.08 20.93
N CYS A 826 -34.40 38.81 20.89
CA CYS A 826 -33.38 38.79 21.95
C CYS A 826 -32.65 37.44 22.03
N SER A 827 -31.35 37.31 22.30
CA SER A 827 -30.17 38.18 22.37
C SER A 827 -28.99 37.21 22.54
N ALA A 828 -27.79 37.64 22.16
CA ALA A 828 -26.57 36.83 22.13
C ALA A 828 -26.06 36.36 23.51
N THR A 829 -25.58 35.11 23.56
CA THR A 829 -24.33 34.67 24.20
C THR A 829 -23.79 33.47 23.43
#